data_AF-C5J728-F1
#
_entry.id   AF-C5J728-F1
#
_cell.length_a   1.000
_cell.length_b   1.000
_cell.length_c   1.000
_cell.angle_alpha   90.00
_cell.angle_beta   90.00
_cell.angle_gamma   90.00
#
_symmetry.space_group_name_H-M   'P 1'
#
loop_
_entity.id
_entity.type
_entity.pdbx_description
1 polymer ?
#
loop_
_entity_poly.entity_id
_entity_poly.type
_entity_poly.pdbx_seq_one_letter_code
_entity_poly.pdbx_strand_id
1 'polypeptide(L)'
;MKKQDIFKKIAKLNSDNKDAKAPKEKKPLSTKAKVSYSLLGVSAFALVLGLGIGIPISAASQSTTISKLRDPQEVGVTFSSPKGDKDLTIGTILSNYKSDSNVQRENLDKAKKSLIEFLYNQEYEASKVFNAAWENTNTSETQGNSRRFTIRSFAEIRESEKKFLEDERSRYQRTFGFDNWESEFNKYLNTDSRYNGAVNFEQALDSLAISKAVDTAFARFKLTFDTTFTLNDIENRILKDDIKDENGNIVFKKGDKLFKDIIVVGQNAESANIVNASGQKNNTNNQDDKNLKVAVFITKSFIKKYINPKNIIDELYFSANAPLKNNFQFFNISQVSINAKPNAQDFKNAWSVDKTALEQLLAYKPIKPSDQTATTNEVHNNLELLEKFQGGLSKDVDQNKNDQILLTTLDYDGNKNRAKNLGQLPLASAQGVLNNNDASYILAFLDDIFSPKDNSQILSKTLFENIKKYVFKNNENLLPETSTLKGKDLSQIKEINRKLKDFIQGLSENQLREAGKAFQKTFAASDSDDRLKTIYKISNQLKIALDSKGLKVIAYDKIDTYEQFAKIIKEQLQLKANNQIDSSINSTIDIAQIFSSITNNDFIQALVITDDSFKQTLVKDLGNISESAKNDFLNSVTQSSNNYLNFYILDQVLQINSKLQNYITQVTLNNSNADFKYDKTKERWELTKVPDKEARQAILDDLETRFSVRKGQK
;
A
#
# COMPACT_ATOMS: atom_id res chain seq x y z
N MET A 1 21.44 -21.52 -27.57
CA MET A 1 20.52 -22.02 -26.53
C MET A 1 19.39 -21.02 -26.34
N LYS A 2 18.12 -21.45 -26.39
CA LYS A 2 16.96 -20.55 -26.16
C LYS A 2 16.98 -20.04 -24.71
N LYS A 3 17.05 -18.71 -24.50
CA LYS A 3 16.99 -18.08 -23.16
C LYS A 3 15.68 -18.50 -22.47
N GLN A 4 15.77 -19.14 -21.31
CA GLN A 4 14.61 -19.49 -20.50
C GLN A 4 14.13 -18.25 -19.74
N ASP A 5 12.83 -18.00 -19.79
CA ASP A 5 12.12 -17.02 -18.96
C ASP A 5 12.53 -17.15 -17.48
N ILE A 6 12.77 -16.03 -16.80
CA ILE A 6 13.21 -16.03 -15.39
C ILE A 6 12.23 -16.81 -14.52
N PHE A 7 10.93 -16.74 -14.82
CA PHE A 7 9.92 -17.52 -14.10
C PHE A 7 9.96 -19.00 -14.43
N LYS A 8 10.33 -19.38 -15.65
CA LYS A 8 10.60 -20.80 -15.98
C LYS A 8 11.86 -21.30 -15.30
N LYS A 9 12.86 -20.43 -15.10
CA LYS A 9 14.07 -20.76 -14.36
C LYS A 9 13.80 -20.87 -12.86
N ILE A 10 13.02 -19.97 -12.29
CA ILE A 10 12.52 -20.01 -10.90
C ILE A 10 11.66 -21.26 -10.69
N ALA A 11 10.70 -21.52 -11.58
CA ALA A 11 9.88 -22.72 -11.57
C ALA A 11 10.71 -23.98 -11.70
N LYS A 12 11.72 -23.98 -12.58
CA LYS A 12 12.65 -25.11 -12.71
C LYS A 12 13.45 -25.32 -11.42
N LEU A 13 13.98 -24.27 -10.81
CA LEU A 13 14.73 -24.34 -9.55
C LEU A 13 13.85 -24.82 -8.38
N ASN A 14 12.58 -24.39 -8.33
CA ASN A 14 11.55 -24.88 -7.41
C ASN A 14 11.15 -26.35 -7.70
N SER A 15 11.28 -26.80 -8.95
CA SER A 15 10.81 -28.12 -9.42
C SER A 15 11.89 -29.18 -9.64
N ASP A 16 13.19 -28.83 -9.60
CA ASP A 16 14.30 -29.74 -9.90
C ASP A 16 14.44 -30.80 -8.80
N ASN A 17 13.60 -31.83 -8.94
CA ASN A 17 13.55 -33.09 -8.20
C ASN A 17 14.12 -34.22 -9.06
N LYS A 18 15.38 -34.11 -9.47
CA LYS A 18 16.12 -35.26 -10.00
C LYS A 18 17.41 -35.45 -9.22
N ASP A 19 17.48 -36.62 -8.60
CA ASP A 19 18.61 -37.25 -7.93
C ASP A 19 18.99 -36.71 -6.53
N ALA A 20 18.41 -37.32 -5.49
CA ALA A 20 19.09 -37.45 -4.20
C ALA A 20 18.59 -38.70 -3.45
N LYS A 21 19.46 -39.71 -3.34
CA LYS A 21 19.38 -40.74 -2.29
C LYS A 21 19.55 -40.06 -0.92
N ALA A 22 18.97 -40.67 0.11
CA ALA A 22 18.87 -40.21 1.50
C ALA A 22 20.12 -39.47 2.05
N PRO A 23 19.93 -38.43 2.87
CA PRO A 23 21.05 -37.67 3.43
C PRO A 23 21.86 -38.54 4.41
N LYS A 24 23.13 -38.75 4.09
CA LYS A 24 24.13 -39.18 5.09
C LYS A 24 24.35 -38.04 6.08
N GLU A 25 24.36 -38.38 7.37
CA GLU A 25 24.67 -37.51 8.50
C GLU A 25 25.88 -36.61 8.20
N LYS A 26 25.68 -35.29 8.26
CA LYS A 26 26.78 -34.33 8.19
C LYS A 26 27.25 -33.98 9.60
N LYS A 27 28.57 -34.11 9.81
CA LYS A 27 29.33 -33.62 10.96
C LYS A 27 29.03 -32.14 11.26
N PRO A 28 29.17 -31.69 12.53
CA PRO A 28 28.85 -30.33 12.94
C PRO A 28 29.75 -29.32 12.23
N LEU A 29 29.14 -28.44 11.45
CA LEU A 29 29.77 -27.23 10.90
C LEU A 29 29.86 -26.15 11.99
N SER A 30 31.01 -25.48 12.02
CA SER A 30 31.45 -24.49 13.01
C SER A 30 30.48 -23.33 13.24
N THR A 31 30.47 -22.85 14.48
CA THR A 31 29.61 -21.86 15.13
C THR A 31 29.63 -20.42 14.59
N LYS A 32 29.98 -20.16 13.32
CA LYS A 32 30.08 -18.79 12.76
C LYS A 32 29.31 -18.54 11.45
N ALA A 33 28.34 -19.37 11.09
CA ALA A 33 27.41 -19.09 10.00
C ALA A 33 25.96 -19.23 10.45
N LYS A 34 25.45 -18.20 11.15
CA LYS A 34 24.02 -18.00 11.39
C LYS A 34 23.64 -16.59 10.94
N VAL A 35 23.40 -16.45 9.65
CA VAL A 35 22.53 -15.40 9.09
C VAL A 35 21.66 -16.07 8.05
N SER A 36 20.64 -16.78 8.53
CA SER A 36 19.50 -17.22 7.73
C SER A 36 18.50 -16.07 7.67
N TYR A 37 18.61 -15.19 6.67
CA TYR A 37 17.57 -14.21 6.39
C TYR A 37 17.46 -14.04 4.88
N SER A 38 16.28 -14.42 4.36
CA SER A 38 15.80 -14.22 3.01
C SER A 38 15.87 -12.73 2.62
N LEU A 39 17.02 -12.27 2.12
CA LEU A 39 17.25 -10.88 1.72
C LEU A 39 16.81 -10.68 0.25
N LEU A 40 15.50 -10.83 0.02
CA LEU A 40 14.93 -11.04 -1.32
C LEU A 40 14.17 -9.84 -1.92
N GLY A 41 14.15 -8.69 -1.24
CA GLY A 41 13.34 -7.54 -1.69
C GLY A 41 14.09 -6.24 -1.94
N VAL A 42 15.13 -5.96 -1.17
CA VAL A 42 15.83 -4.66 -1.20
C VAL A 42 17.05 -4.68 -2.13
N SER A 43 17.66 -5.85 -2.30
CA SER A 43 18.87 -6.03 -3.10
C SER A 43 18.61 -5.91 -4.60
N ALA A 44 17.48 -6.41 -5.09
CA ALA A 44 17.24 -6.61 -6.51
C ALA A 44 16.94 -5.31 -7.28
N PHE A 45 16.30 -4.33 -6.64
CA PHE A 45 16.11 -2.99 -7.21
C PHE A 45 17.43 -2.23 -7.37
N ALA A 46 18.34 -2.37 -6.41
CA ALA A 46 19.70 -1.83 -6.50
C ALA A 46 20.54 -2.50 -7.60
N LEU A 47 20.22 -3.74 -8.03
CA LEU A 47 20.91 -4.43 -9.13
C LEU A 47 20.62 -3.81 -10.50
N VAL A 48 19.35 -3.49 -10.72
CA VAL A 48 18.91 -2.87 -11.97
C VAL A 48 19.48 -1.46 -12.06
N LEU A 49 19.49 -0.74 -10.93
CA LEU A 49 20.16 0.56 -10.83
C LEU A 49 21.69 0.47 -11.03
N GLY A 50 22.32 -0.59 -10.51
CA GLY A 50 23.77 -0.78 -10.56
C GLY A 50 24.35 -1.11 -11.94
N LEU A 51 23.54 -1.49 -12.93
CA LEU A 51 24.03 -2.11 -14.19
C LEU A 51 23.51 -1.48 -15.48
N GLY A 52 23.01 -0.25 -15.43
CA GLY A 52 22.50 0.41 -16.62
C GLY A 52 21.32 1.34 -16.37
N ILE A 53 20.73 1.30 -15.18
CA ILE A 53 19.60 2.16 -14.85
C ILE A 53 20.08 3.24 -13.90
N GLY A 54 20.31 4.43 -14.45
CA GLY A 54 20.84 5.61 -13.79
C GLY A 54 20.44 5.85 -12.33
N ILE A 55 21.31 6.58 -11.63
CA ILE A 55 21.22 6.97 -10.22
C ILE A 55 19.77 7.34 -9.85
N PRO A 56 19.20 6.89 -8.72
CA PRO A 56 17.91 7.40 -8.26
C PRO A 56 18.05 8.90 -7.96
N ILE A 57 17.56 9.74 -8.87
CA ILE A 57 17.67 11.22 -8.75
C ILE A 57 16.80 11.73 -7.58
N SER A 58 15.84 10.93 -7.09
CA SER A 58 14.92 11.32 -6.01
C SER A 58 15.44 11.12 -4.58
N ALA A 59 16.65 10.61 -4.36
CA ALA A 59 17.17 10.33 -3.01
C ALA A 59 17.86 11.53 -2.33
N ALA A 60 17.42 12.77 -2.59
CA ALA A 60 17.99 13.97 -1.99
C ALA A 60 17.67 14.17 -0.48
N SER A 61 17.18 13.16 0.24
CA SER A 61 16.94 13.27 1.70
C SER A 61 17.13 12.00 2.54
N GLN A 62 17.55 10.86 1.98
CA GLN A 62 17.86 9.68 2.78
C GLN A 62 19.17 9.02 2.30
N SER A 63 20.24 9.27 3.08
CA SER A 63 21.57 8.63 3.07
C SER A 63 22.11 8.15 1.72
N THR A 64 23.16 8.83 1.27
CA THR A 64 24.10 8.45 0.19
C THR A 64 24.75 7.09 0.44
N THR A 65 24.03 6.01 0.20
CA THR A 65 24.69 4.78 -0.23
C THR A 65 24.72 4.85 -1.74
N ILE A 66 25.82 5.34 -2.30
CA ILE A 66 26.18 5.05 -3.68
C ILE A 66 25.96 3.55 -3.81
N SER A 67 24.97 3.13 -4.59
CA SER A 67 24.68 1.72 -4.77
C SER A 67 25.92 1.11 -5.41
N LYS A 68 26.80 0.53 -4.59
CA LYS A 68 27.99 -0.17 -5.08
C LYS A 68 27.49 -1.23 -6.06
N LEU A 69 28.15 -1.33 -7.22
CA LEU A 69 27.91 -2.44 -8.14
C LEU A 69 28.00 -3.74 -7.34
N ARG A 70 26.90 -4.49 -7.30
CA ARG A 70 26.89 -5.81 -6.70
C ARG A 70 27.68 -6.75 -7.59
N ASP A 71 28.48 -7.60 -6.98
CA ASP A 71 29.26 -8.60 -7.69
C ASP A 71 28.29 -9.50 -8.49
N PRO A 72 28.51 -9.75 -9.79
CA PRO A 72 27.72 -10.72 -10.55
C PRO A 72 27.63 -12.12 -9.92
N GLN A 73 28.58 -12.47 -9.04
CA GLN A 73 28.60 -13.71 -8.25
C GLN A 73 27.87 -13.60 -6.90
N GLU A 74 27.51 -12.39 -6.47
CA GLU A 74 26.71 -12.19 -5.26
C GLU A 74 25.33 -12.85 -5.42
N VAL A 75 24.85 -13.42 -4.33
CA VAL A 75 23.54 -14.09 -4.28
C VAL A 75 22.45 -13.03 -4.31
N GLY A 76 21.62 -13.04 -5.35
CA GLY A 76 20.50 -12.11 -5.51
C GLY A 76 19.21 -12.66 -4.95
N VAL A 77 18.99 -13.96 -5.14
CA VAL A 77 17.84 -14.70 -4.63
C VAL A 77 18.33 -16.05 -4.12
N THR A 78 17.87 -16.46 -2.93
CA THR A 78 18.05 -17.83 -2.42
C THR A 78 16.71 -18.55 -2.38
N PHE A 79 16.63 -19.71 -3.02
CA PHE A 79 15.48 -20.61 -2.95
C PHE A 79 15.75 -21.70 -1.93
N SER A 80 15.07 -21.62 -0.79
CA SER A 80 15.09 -22.71 0.17
C SER A 80 14.18 -23.84 -0.28
N SER A 81 14.78 -24.98 -0.60
CA SER A 81 14.10 -26.24 -0.86
C SER A 81 14.42 -27.25 0.24
N PRO A 82 13.64 -28.34 0.41
CA PRO A 82 13.97 -29.42 1.33
C PRO A 82 15.35 -30.07 1.08
N LYS A 83 15.97 -29.85 -0.10
CA LYS A 83 17.29 -30.38 -0.49
C LYS A 83 18.45 -29.40 -0.21
N GLY A 84 18.14 -28.22 0.32
CA GLY A 84 19.09 -27.13 0.54
C GLY A 84 18.72 -25.88 -0.24
N ASP A 85 19.43 -24.82 0.08
CA ASP A 85 19.30 -23.50 -0.54
C ASP A 85 19.93 -23.51 -1.94
N LYS A 86 19.23 -22.96 -2.93
CA LYS A 86 19.75 -22.71 -4.29
C LYS A 86 19.81 -21.22 -4.55
N ASP A 87 20.98 -20.71 -4.88
CA ASP A 87 21.19 -19.30 -5.14
C ASP A 87 21.06 -18.97 -6.63
N LEU A 88 20.24 -17.98 -6.95
CA LEU A 88 20.32 -17.22 -8.19
C LEU A 88 21.26 -16.05 -7.96
N THR A 89 22.40 -16.08 -8.62
CA THR A 89 23.36 -14.97 -8.59
C THR A 89 22.84 -13.78 -9.37
N ILE A 90 23.40 -12.61 -9.06
CA ILE A 90 23.15 -11.34 -9.74
C ILE A 90 23.29 -11.52 -11.26
N GLY A 91 24.42 -12.07 -11.73
CA GLY A 91 24.70 -12.28 -13.15
C GLY A 91 23.66 -13.17 -13.85
N THR A 92 23.03 -14.08 -13.11
CA THR A 92 22.01 -14.97 -13.66
C THR A 92 20.68 -14.26 -13.91
N ILE A 93 20.24 -13.40 -12.99
CA ILE A 93 19.03 -12.59 -13.13
C ILE A 93 19.20 -11.63 -14.32
N LEU A 94 20.38 -11.04 -14.44
CA LEU A 94 20.73 -10.05 -15.45
C LEU A 94 20.93 -10.64 -16.83
N SER A 95 21.38 -11.90 -16.96
CA SER A 95 21.58 -12.54 -18.27
C SER A 95 20.30 -12.60 -19.14
N ASN A 96 19.13 -12.40 -18.53
CA ASN A 96 17.84 -12.28 -19.21
C ASN A 96 17.61 -10.89 -19.83
N TYR A 97 18.34 -9.87 -19.38
CA TYR A 97 18.27 -8.50 -19.86
C TYR A 97 19.54 -8.22 -20.70
N LYS A 98 19.37 -7.82 -21.97
CA LYS A 98 20.52 -7.47 -22.82
C LYS A 98 21.03 -6.10 -22.40
N SER A 99 22.05 -6.01 -21.53
CA SER A 99 22.68 -4.71 -21.23
C SER A 99 24.17 -4.71 -21.53
N ASP A 100 24.62 -3.61 -22.13
CA ASP A 100 26.02 -3.19 -22.13
C ASP A 100 26.12 -2.06 -21.08
N SER A 101 26.60 -2.41 -19.88
CA SER A 101 26.11 -1.79 -18.64
C SER A 101 26.53 -0.33 -18.43
N ASN A 102 27.67 0.10 -19.00
CA ASN A 102 28.20 1.44 -18.73
C ASN A 102 27.64 2.50 -19.68
N VAL A 103 27.65 2.23 -20.99
CA VAL A 103 27.12 3.17 -22.01
C VAL A 103 25.61 3.34 -21.86
N GLN A 104 24.88 2.26 -21.59
CA GLN A 104 23.43 2.35 -21.36
C GLN A 104 23.10 3.16 -20.10
N ARG A 105 23.93 3.08 -19.06
CA ARG A 105 23.76 3.88 -17.84
C ARG A 105 23.94 5.37 -18.11
N GLU A 106 25.04 5.75 -18.74
CA GLU A 106 25.34 7.15 -19.06
C GLU A 106 24.25 7.75 -19.96
N ASN A 107 23.79 6.97 -20.95
CA ASN A 107 22.70 7.38 -21.82
C ASN A 107 21.39 7.58 -21.05
N LEU A 108 21.06 6.67 -20.13
CA LEU A 108 19.85 6.80 -19.32
C LEU A 108 19.94 7.96 -18.33
N ASP A 109 21.07 8.14 -17.65
CA ASP A 109 21.30 9.29 -16.76
C ASP A 109 21.11 10.61 -17.52
N LYS A 110 21.69 10.73 -18.71
CA LYS A 110 21.50 11.89 -19.57
C LYS A 110 20.02 12.08 -19.94
N ALA A 111 19.34 11.01 -20.35
CA ALA A 111 17.92 11.06 -20.67
C ALA A 111 17.04 11.45 -19.47
N LYS A 112 17.34 10.97 -18.26
CA LYS A 112 16.61 11.33 -17.03
C LYS A 112 16.76 12.81 -16.69
N LYS A 113 17.96 13.38 -16.83
CA LYS A 113 18.20 14.83 -16.64
C LYS A 113 17.39 15.66 -17.64
N SER A 114 17.48 15.34 -18.94
CA SER A 114 16.69 15.98 -19.99
C SER A 114 15.18 15.83 -19.76
N LEU A 115 14.74 14.68 -19.24
CA LEU A 115 13.33 14.45 -18.91
C LEU A 115 12.82 15.39 -17.83
N ILE A 116 13.61 15.62 -16.77
CA ILE A 116 13.21 16.52 -15.68
C ILE A 116 13.05 17.94 -16.20
N GLU A 117 13.99 18.42 -17.02
CA GLU A 117 13.89 19.73 -17.67
C GLU A 117 12.67 19.80 -18.60
N PHE A 118 12.46 18.79 -19.45
CA PHE A 118 11.30 18.71 -20.34
C PHE A 118 9.97 18.79 -19.59
N LEU A 119 9.81 17.95 -18.55
CA LEU A 119 8.60 17.94 -17.74
C LEU A 119 8.42 19.23 -16.93
N TYR A 120 9.52 19.80 -16.41
CA TYR A 120 9.49 21.09 -15.71
C TYR A 120 9.02 22.21 -16.64
N ASN A 121 9.56 22.28 -17.85
CA ASN A 121 9.18 23.30 -18.82
C ASN A 121 7.71 23.18 -19.22
N GLN A 122 7.17 21.96 -19.37
CA GLN A 122 5.73 21.77 -19.57
C GLN A 122 4.89 22.36 -18.42
N GLU A 123 5.31 22.15 -17.17
CA GLU A 123 4.61 22.70 -16.00
C GLU A 123 4.80 24.21 -15.86
N TYR A 124 5.98 24.74 -16.23
CA TYR A 124 6.24 26.18 -16.27
C TYR A 124 5.33 26.89 -17.28
N GLU A 125 5.25 26.37 -18.50
CA GLU A 125 4.36 26.91 -19.53
C GLU A 125 2.90 26.84 -19.10
N ALA A 126 2.49 25.69 -18.56
CA ALA A 126 1.15 25.54 -18.03
C ALA A 126 0.87 26.47 -16.84
N SER A 127 1.85 26.79 -16.00
CA SER A 127 1.70 27.72 -14.87
C SER A 127 1.42 29.15 -15.33
N LYS A 128 2.02 29.60 -16.45
CA LYS A 128 1.75 30.91 -17.06
C LYS A 128 0.32 30.95 -17.59
N VAL A 129 -0.07 29.92 -18.35
CA VAL A 129 -1.43 29.79 -18.91
C VAL A 129 -2.48 29.72 -17.80
N PHE A 130 -2.24 28.94 -16.75
CA PHE A 130 -3.14 28.82 -15.61
C PHE A 130 -3.23 30.12 -14.81
N ASN A 131 -2.12 30.84 -14.60
CA ASN A 131 -2.12 32.15 -13.96
C ASN A 131 -2.93 33.17 -14.77
N ALA A 132 -2.78 33.19 -16.10
CA ALA A 132 -3.57 34.05 -16.97
C ALA A 132 -5.07 33.72 -16.89
N ALA A 133 -5.42 32.43 -16.86
CA ALA A 133 -6.80 31.98 -16.67
C ALA A 133 -7.36 32.39 -15.29
N TRP A 134 -6.58 32.23 -14.23
CA TRP A 134 -6.95 32.65 -12.87
C TRP A 134 -7.26 34.15 -12.80
N GLU A 135 -6.36 35.00 -13.32
CA GLU A 135 -6.54 36.45 -13.33
C GLU A 135 -7.74 36.87 -14.20
N ASN A 136 -7.96 36.22 -15.34
CA ASN A 136 -9.10 36.49 -16.23
C ASN A 136 -10.46 36.17 -15.56
N THR A 137 -10.47 35.28 -14.56
CA THR A 137 -11.67 34.91 -13.81
C THR A 137 -11.95 35.78 -12.58
N ASN A 138 -11.10 36.77 -12.26
CA ASN A 138 -11.29 37.60 -11.08
C ASN A 138 -12.56 38.47 -11.21
N THR A 139 -13.48 38.29 -10.26
CA THR A 139 -14.73 39.04 -10.11
C THR A 139 -14.79 39.66 -8.71
N SER A 140 -15.77 40.53 -8.44
CA SER A 140 -16.01 41.07 -7.09
C SER A 140 -16.22 39.96 -6.03
N GLU A 141 -16.62 38.76 -6.45
CA GLU A 141 -16.87 37.61 -5.57
C GLU A 141 -15.60 36.77 -5.28
N THR A 142 -14.55 36.94 -6.09
CA THR A 142 -13.30 36.14 -6.01
C THR A 142 -12.04 36.99 -5.79
N GLN A 143 -12.18 38.32 -5.79
CA GLN A 143 -11.09 39.31 -5.64
C GLN A 143 -10.31 39.22 -4.30
N GLY A 144 -10.90 38.66 -3.24
CA GLY A 144 -10.23 38.50 -1.94
C GLY A 144 -9.15 37.42 -1.89
N ASN A 145 -8.98 36.63 -2.96
CA ASN A 145 -8.00 35.53 -3.03
C ASN A 145 -7.05 35.72 -4.23
N SER A 146 -6.24 36.78 -4.20
CA SER A 146 -5.17 36.98 -5.19
C SER A 146 -4.06 35.96 -4.98
N ARG A 147 -3.75 35.17 -6.01
CA ARG A 147 -2.68 34.16 -6.00
C ARG A 147 -1.85 34.27 -7.25
N ARG A 148 -0.55 34.06 -7.12
CA ARG A 148 0.35 33.92 -8.25
C ARG A 148 0.76 32.47 -8.40
N PHE A 149 0.50 31.90 -9.56
CA PHE A 149 0.81 30.49 -9.86
C PHE A 149 2.04 30.33 -10.76
N THR A 150 2.50 31.40 -11.41
CA THR A 150 3.68 31.35 -12.28
C THR A 150 4.92 30.95 -11.49
N ILE A 151 5.51 29.81 -11.86
CA ILE A 151 6.79 29.35 -11.32
C ILE A 151 7.95 29.98 -12.09
N ARG A 152 9.18 29.86 -11.56
CA ARG A 152 10.39 30.32 -12.27
C ARG A 152 10.67 29.41 -13.46
N SER A 153 11.33 29.91 -14.50
CA SER A 153 11.84 29.07 -15.59
C SER A 153 13.03 28.22 -15.11
N PHE A 154 13.33 27.13 -15.82
CA PHE A 154 14.49 26.30 -15.50
C PHE A 154 15.81 27.07 -15.62
N ALA A 155 15.91 28.00 -16.59
CA ALA A 155 17.08 28.87 -16.76
C ALA A 155 17.29 29.80 -15.55
N GLU A 156 16.21 30.37 -14.99
CA GLU A 156 16.29 31.19 -13.77
C GLU A 156 16.70 30.37 -12.54
N ILE A 157 16.27 29.10 -12.45
CA ILE A 157 16.75 28.17 -11.42
C ILE A 157 18.26 27.95 -11.60
N ARG A 158 18.71 27.57 -12.80
CA ARG A 158 20.13 27.30 -13.08
C ARG A 158 20.99 28.52 -12.75
N GLU A 159 20.57 29.72 -13.14
CA GLU A 159 21.33 30.95 -12.85
C GLU A 159 21.38 31.27 -11.35
N SER A 160 20.29 31.03 -10.61
CA SER A 160 20.28 31.17 -9.15
C SER A 160 21.23 30.19 -8.47
N GLU A 161 21.27 28.93 -8.91
CA GLU A 161 22.18 27.91 -8.35
C GLU A 161 23.63 28.15 -8.75
N LYS A 162 23.87 28.69 -9.94
CA LYS A 162 25.21 29.06 -10.40
C LYS A 162 25.81 30.13 -9.49
N LYS A 163 25.05 31.20 -9.20
CA LYS A 163 25.49 32.25 -8.26
C LYS A 163 25.80 31.69 -6.87
N PHE A 164 24.94 30.81 -6.37
CA PHE A 164 25.18 30.13 -5.09
C PHE A 164 26.50 29.33 -5.10
N LEU A 165 26.76 28.55 -6.17
CA LEU A 165 28.00 27.78 -6.29
C LEU A 165 29.24 28.66 -6.50
N GLU A 166 29.11 29.80 -7.18
CA GLU A 166 30.18 30.79 -7.35
C GLU A 166 30.56 31.45 -6.01
N ASP A 167 29.58 31.72 -5.15
CA ASP A 167 29.80 32.22 -3.79
C ASP A 167 30.51 31.18 -2.92
N GLU A 168 30.08 29.91 -2.98
CA GLU A 168 30.75 28.80 -2.29
C GLU A 168 32.19 28.62 -2.79
N ARG A 169 32.41 28.65 -4.11
CA ARG A 169 33.75 28.60 -4.72
C ARG A 169 34.62 29.74 -4.22
N SER A 170 34.10 30.96 -4.19
CA SER A 170 34.79 32.15 -3.69
C SER A 170 35.16 32.01 -2.21
N ARG A 171 34.29 31.41 -1.39
CA ARG A 171 34.58 31.10 0.02
C ARG A 171 35.77 30.13 0.13
N TYR A 172 35.75 29.03 -0.62
CA TYR A 172 36.86 28.06 -0.61
C TYR A 172 38.17 28.66 -1.11
N GLN A 173 38.13 29.51 -2.14
CA GLN A 173 39.30 30.26 -2.61
C GLN A 173 39.90 31.15 -1.51
N ARG A 174 39.05 31.83 -0.73
CA ARG A 174 39.49 32.67 0.40
C ARG A 174 40.04 31.83 1.57
N THR A 175 39.46 30.67 1.85
CA THR A 175 39.84 29.83 3.00
C THR A 175 41.10 28.99 2.75
N PHE A 176 41.28 28.45 1.54
CA PHE A 176 42.33 27.47 1.25
C PHE A 176 43.44 28.00 0.32
N GLY A 177 43.31 29.23 -0.20
CA GLY A 177 44.30 29.86 -1.07
C GLY A 177 44.37 29.24 -2.47
N PHE A 178 45.14 29.87 -3.38
CA PHE A 178 45.17 29.54 -4.82
C PHE A 178 45.63 28.11 -5.16
N ASP A 179 46.46 27.49 -4.32
CA ASP A 179 47.08 26.21 -4.64
C ASP A 179 46.22 24.99 -4.25
N ASN A 180 45.34 25.12 -3.24
CA ASN A 180 44.60 23.99 -2.66
C ASN A 180 43.08 24.11 -2.73
N TRP A 181 42.53 25.30 -3.05
CA TRP A 181 41.08 25.51 -3.04
C TRP A 181 40.32 24.60 -3.99
N GLU A 182 40.85 24.29 -5.17
CA GLU A 182 40.15 23.49 -6.18
C GLU A 182 40.00 22.03 -5.74
N SER A 183 41.04 21.47 -5.13
CA SER A 183 41.01 20.12 -4.56
C SER A 183 40.01 20.02 -3.40
N GLU A 184 40.06 20.96 -2.44
CA GLU A 184 39.13 20.96 -1.30
C GLU A 184 37.69 21.29 -1.71
N PHE A 185 37.50 22.15 -2.73
CA PHE A 185 36.19 22.44 -3.30
C PHE A 185 35.60 21.21 -4.01
N ASN A 186 36.36 20.54 -4.89
CA ASN A 186 35.89 19.32 -5.56
C ASN A 186 35.62 18.18 -4.57
N LYS A 187 36.42 18.06 -3.50
CA LYS A 187 36.18 17.11 -2.41
C LYS A 187 34.89 17.44 -1.65
N TYR A 188 34.63 18.72 -1.37
CA TYR A 188 33.35 19.17 -0.81
C TYR A 188 32.16 18.82 -1.72
N LEU A 189 32.26 19.12 -3.01
CA LEU A 189 31.23 18.77 -4.00
C LEU A 189 30.98 17.25 -4.06
N ASN A 190 32.04 16.45 -3.97
CA ASN A 190 31.93 14.99 -4.02
C ASN A 190 31.32 14.37 -2.75
N THR A 191 31.51 15.01 -1.59
CA THR A 191 31.12 14.44 -0.28
C THR A 191 29.78 14.94 0.23
N ASP A 192 29.39 16.16 -0.11
CA ASP A 192 28.11 16.72 0.30
C ASP A 192 26.96 16.15 -0.55
N SER A 193 26.00 15.54 0.14
CA SER A 193 24.82 14.90 -0.46
C SER A 193 24.02 15.80 -1.39
N ARG A 194 24.04 17.13 -1.20
CA ARG A 194 23.29 18.10 -2.02
C ARG A 194 23.76 18.15 -3.47
N TYR A 195 25.02 17.79 -3.74
CA TYR A 195 25.60 17.80 -5.09
C TYR A 195 25.64 16.41 -5.74
N ASN A 196 25.16 15.38 -5.03
CA ASN A 196 25.07 14.01 -5.52
C ASN A 196 26.41 13.45 -6.04
N GLY A 197 27.52 13.71 -5.32
CA GLY A 197 28.84 13.18 -5.68
C GLY A 197 29.50 13.85 -6.89
N ALA A 198 29.10 15.08 -7.23
CA ALA A 198 29.65 15.84 -8.35
C ALA A 198 31.18 15.95 -8.27
N VAL A 199 31.87 15.69 -9.39
CA VAL A 199 33.34 15.78 -9.47
C VAL A 199 33.83 17.13 -9.96
N ASN A 200 32.92 18.01 -10.40
CA ASN A 200 33.24 19.34 -10.88
C ASN A 200 32.04 20.31 -10.72
N PHE A 201 32.31 21.59 -10.98
CA PHE A 201 31.35 22.68 -10.85
C PHE A 201 30.08 22.48 -11.70
N GLU A 202 30.20 22.13 -12.98
CA GLU A 202 29.04 21.96 -13.86
C GLU A 202 28.15 20.79 -13.44
N GLN A 203 28.75 19.69 -13.00
CA GLN A 203 27.98 18.57 -12.45
C GLN A 203 27.25 18.94 -11.16
N ALA A 204 27.88 19.74 -10.29
CA ALA A 204 27.22 20.22 -9.07
C ALA A 204 26.07 21.17 -9.39
N LEU A 205 26.26 22.06 -10.37
CA LEU A 205 25.24 22.98 -10.86
C LEU A 205 24.04 22.23 -11.42
N ASP A 206 24.27 21.25 -12.29
CA ASP A 206 23.23 20.39 -12.84
C ASP A 206 22.48 19.66 -11.71
N SER A 207 23.19 19.07 -10.76
CA SER A 207 22.57 18.36 -9.62
C SER A 207 21.66 19.27 -8.80
N LEU A 208 22.09 20.48 -8.47
CA LEU A 208 21.28 21.44 -7.72
C LEU A 208 20.05 21.90 -8.50
N ALA A 209 20.24 22.29 -9.77
CA ALA A 209 19.15 22.76 -10.62
C ALA A 209 18.07 21.68 -10.81
N ILE A 210 18.51 20.45 -11.08
CA ILE A 210 17.62 19.29 -11.21
C ILE A 210 16.91 19.01 -9.89
N SER A 211 17.62 18.98 -8.76
CA SER A 211 17.04 18.74 -7.44
C SER A 211 15.91 19.73 -7.12
N LYS A 212 16.08 21.01 -7.47
CA LYS A 212 15.03 22.03 -7.31
C LYS A 212 13.86 21.87 -8.29
N ALA A 213 14.10 21.34 -9.49
CA ALA A 213 13.08 21.19 -10.53
C ALA A 213 12.24 19.90 -10.38
N VAL A 214 12.82 18.81 -9.87
CA VAL A 214 12.21 17.47 -9.78
C VAL A 214 10.79 17.52 -9.24
N ASP A 215 10.59 18.26 -8.15
CA ASP A 215 9.31 18.26 -7.46
C ASP A 215 8.15 18.83 -8.27
N THR A 216 8.45 19.81 -9.12
CA THR A 216 7.50 20.44 -10.05
C THR A 216 7.40 19.63 -11.34
N ALA A 217 8.50 19.11 -11.87
CA ALA A 217 8.50 18.27 -13.07
C ALA A 217 7.52 17.09 -12.96
N PHE A 218 7.43 16.44 -11.79
CA PHE A 218 6.52 15.32 -11.55
C PHE A 218 5.18 15.73 -10.92
N ALA A 219 4.79 17.01 -10.96
CA ALA A 219 3.59 17.51 -10.29
C ALA A 219 2.28 16.79 -10.71
N ARG A 220 2.15 16.41 -12.00
CA ARG A 220 1.01 15.63 -12.51
C ARG A 220 0.84 14.24 -11.91
N PHE A 221 1.89 13.70 -11.28
CA PHE A 221 1.86 12.40 -10.61
C PHE A 221 1.73 12.51 -9.09
N LYS A 222 1.66 13.74 -8.57
CA LYS A 222 1.49 14.03 -7.13
C LYS A 222 0.05 14.40 -6.84
N LEU A 223 -0.72 13.42 -6.40
CA LEU A 223 -2.12 13.58 -6.00
C LEU A 223 -2.21 14.09 -4.57
N THR A 224 -3.17 14.95 -4.26
CA THR A 224 -3.35 15.52 -2.91
C THR A 224 -4.80 15.92 -2.64
N PHE A 225 -5.14 16.03 -1.36
CA PHE A 225 -6.26 16.84 -0.91
C PHE A 225 -5.77 18.25 -0.62
N ASP A 226 -6.23 19.23 -1.40
CA ASP A 226 -5.92 20.64 -1.22
C ASP A 226 -7.09 21.32 -0.50
N THR A 227 -6.81 22.08 0.55
CA THR A 227 -7.81 22.79 1.36
C THR A 227 -7.65 24.30 1.28
N THR A 228 -6.83 24.79 0.34
CA THR A 228 -6.54 26.21 0.20
C THR A 228 -7.67 26.94 -0.55
N PHE A 229 -8.43 26.26 -1.40
CA PHE A 229 -9.52 26.85 -2.21
C PHE A 229 -10.75 27.20 -1.37
N THR A 230 -11.50 28.21 -1.80
CA THR A 230 -12.83 28.53 -1.25
C THR A 230 -13.95 28.05 -2.17
N LEU A 231 -15.18 27.95 -1.64
CA LEU A 231 -16.37 27.63 -2.43
C LEU A 231 -16.53 28.60 -3.62
N ASN A 232 -16.33 29.91 -3.40
CA ASN A 232 -16.34 30.91 -4.46
C ASN A 232 -15.27 30.70 -5.54
N ASP A 233 -14.07 30.23 -5.18
CA ASP A 233 -13.06 29.91 -6.18
C ASP A 233 -13.56 28.81 -7.13
N ILE A 234 -14.34 27.86 -6.62
CA ILE A 234 -14.83 26.73 -7.42
C ILE A 234 -16.08 27.10 -8.22
N GLU A 235 -17.01 27.82 -7.60
CA GLU A 235 -18.32 28.09 -8.21
C GLU A 235 -18.30 29.25 -9.21
N ASN A 236 -17.52 30.31 -8.90
CA ASN A 236 -17.67 31.63 -9.53
C ASN A 236 -16.47 32.07 -10.38
N ARG A 237 -15.40 31.26 -10.47
CA ARG A 237 -14.29 31.52 -11.40
C ARG A 237 -14.65 31.06 -12.82
N ILE A 238 -15.36 31.94 -13.52
CA ILE A 238 -15.78 31.76 -14.92
C ILE A 238 -14.89 32.61 -15.82
N LEU A 239 -14.37 32.01 -16.89
CA LEU A 239 -13.49 32.68 -17.85
C LEU A 239 -14.25 33.73 -18.66
N LYS A 240 -13.69 34.95 -18.74
CA LYS A 240 -14.23 36.06 -19.53
C LYS A 240 -13.80 35.98 -20.99
N ASP A 241 -12.62 35.42 -21.24
CA ASP A 241 -12.01 35.31 -22.58
C ASP A 241 -11.35 33.93 -22.78
N ASP A 242 -11.02 33.62 -24.04
CA ASP A 242 -10.22 32.45 -24.39
C ASP A 242 -8.75 32.66 -23.96
N ILE A 243 -8.18 31.68 -23.28
CA ILE A 243 -6.77 31.69 -22.87
C ILE A 243 -6.00 30.72 -23.76
N LYS A 244 -4.95 31.24 -24.40
CA LYS A 244 -4.12 30.51 -25.36
C LYS A 244 -2.78 30.12 -24.76
N ASP A 245 -2.19 29.04 -25.26
CA ASP A 245 -0.79 28.69 -25.02
C ASP A 245 0.15 29.52 -25.91
N GLU A 246 1.47 29.32 -25.75
CA GLU A 246 2.49 30.01 -26.57
C GLU A 246 2.42 29.65 -28.06
N ASN A 247 1.79 28.52 -28.40
CA ASN A 247 1.57 28.08 -29.79
C ASN A 247 0.27 28.65 -30.38
N GLY A 248 -0.48 29.46 -29.62
CA GLY A 248 -1.74 30.06 -30.05
C GLY A 248 -2.97 29.14 -29.94
N ASN A 249 -2.82 27.93 -29.38
CA ASN A 249 -3.94 27.00 -29.18
C ASN A 249 -4.78 27.44 -27.97
N ILE A 250 -6.10 27.37 -28.10
CA ILE A 250 -7.02 27.68 -26.99
C ILE A 250 -6.98 26.54 -25.97
N VAL A 251 -6.46 26.83 -24.77
CA VAL A 251 -6.38 25.87 -23.65
C VAL A 251 -7.62 25.98 -22.75
N PHE A 252 -8.02 27.21 -22.42
CA PHE A 252 -9.23 27.50 -21.65
C PHE A 252 -10.18 28.34 -22.50
N LYS A 253 -11.45 27.91 -22.58
CA LYS A 253 -12.46 28.60 -23.40
C LYS A 253 -13.23 29.61 -22.56
N LYS A 254 -13.60 30.72 -23.18
CA LYS A 254 -14.54 31.70 -22.64
C LYS A 254 -15.82 31.01 -22.16
N GLY A 255 -16.28 31.41 -20.98
CA GLY A 255 -17.49 30.88 -20.35
C GLY A 255 -17.31 29.56 -19.60
N ASP A 256 -16.17 28.86 -19.73
CA ASP A 256 -15.90 27.69 -18.90
C ASP A 256 -15.62 28.11 -17.45
N LYS A 257 -16.03 27.25 -16.49
CA LYS A 257 -15.53 27.33 -15.11
C LYS A 257 -14.08 26.86 -15.08
N LEU A 258 -13.22 27.60 -14.39
CA LEU A 258 -11.80 27.25 -14.26
C LEU A 258 -11.60 25.85 -13.66
N PHE A 259 -12.48 25.45 -12.74
CA PHE A 259 -12.45 24.15 -12.05
C PHE A 259 -13.52 23.16 -12.50
N LYS A 260 -14.09 23.35 -13.70
CA LYS A 260 -15.07 22.42 -14.28
C LYS A 260 -14.48 21.00 -14.35
N ASP A 261 -15.17 20.02 -13.79
CA ASP A 261 -14.75 18.60 -13.75
C ASP A 261 -13.42 18.34 -13.01
N ILE A 262 -12.79 19.36 -12.42
CA ILE A 262 -11.43 19.29 -11.87
C ILE A 262 -11.44 18.92 -10.39
N ILE A 263 -12.59 19.08 -9.73
CA ILE A 263 -12.70 19.01 -8.29
C ILE A 263 -13.95 18.22 -7.92
N VAL A 264 -13.71 17.13 -7.21
CA VAL A 264 -14.72 16.61 -6.31
C VAL A 264 -14.78 17.59 -5.14
N VAL A 265 -15.83 18.41 -5.09
CA VAL A 265 -16.07 19.27 -3.93
C VAL A 265 -16.84 18.42 -2.92
N GLY A 266 -16.49 18.52 -1.64
CA GLY A 266 -17.46 18.21 -0.59
C GLY A 266 -18.59 19.26 -0.60
N GLN A 267 -19.42 19.27 -1.65
CA GLN A 267 -20.57 20.17 -1.76
C GLN A 267 -21.78 19.47 -1.15
N ASN A 268 -21.88 19.59 0.17
CA ASN A 268 -23.08 19.51 1.01
C ASN A 268 -22.63 19.72 2.49
N ALA A 269 -22.95 20.78 3.22
CA ALA A 269 -23.92 21.87 3.03
C ALA A 269 -25.37 21.46 2.69
N GLU A 270 -25.68 20.17 2.45
CA GLU A 270 -26.76 19.56 3.21
C GLU A 270 -26.11 19.27 4.55
N SER A 271 -26.44 20.09 5.55
CA SER A 271 -25.96 20.00 6.92
C SER A 271 -25.36 18.62 7.21
N ALA A 272 -24.03 18.54 7.29
CA ALA A 272 -23.46 17.49 8.12
C ALA A 272 -24.25 17.59 9.42
N ASN A 273 -24.86 16.49 9.84
CA ASN A 273 -25.19 16.38 11.24
C ASN A 273 -23.84 16.54 11.96
N ILE A 274 -23.50 17.79 12.27
CA ILE A 274 -22.61 18.16 13.34
C ILE A 274 -23.36 17.59 14.53
N VAL A 275 -22.98 16.37 14.92
CA VAL A 275 -23.36 15.85 16.22
C VAL A 275 -22.57 16.68 17.22
N ASN A 276 -23.01 17.92 17.46
CA ASN A 276 -22.77 18.56 18.73
C ASN A 276 -23.42 17.64 19.75
N ALA A 277 -22.70 17.33 20.83
CA ALA A 277 -23.21 16.59 21.98
C ALA A 277 -24.35 17.33 22.73
N SER A 278 -24.96 18.34 22.11
CA SER A 278 -26.11 19.13 22.53
C SER A 278 -26.85 19.59 21.27
N GLY A 279 -28.02 19.01 21.01
CA GLY A 279 -28.77 19.13 19.75
C GLY A 279 -29.38 20.51 19.47
N GLN A 280 -28.59 21.41 18.88
CA GLN A 280 -29.12 22.57 18.16
C GLN A 280 -28.62 22.61 16.71
N LYS A 281 -29.55 22.52 15.76
CA LYS A 281 -29.33 22.76 14.33
C LYS A 281 -29.15 24.26 14.12
N ASN A 282 -27.97 24.71 13.73
CA ASN A 282 -27.80 26.06 13.19
C ASN A 282 -28.29 26.08 11.74
N ASN A 283 -29.54 26.47 11.56
CA ASN A 283 -30.00 27.11 10.33
C ASN A 283 -29.44 28.54 10.32
N THR A 284 -28.35 28.78 9.61
CA THR A 284 -27.89 30.14 9.32
C THR A 284 -27.64 30.28 7.83
N ASN A 285 -28.64 30.80 7.12
CA ASN A 285 -28.51 31.37 5.77
C ASN A 285 -27.69 32.68 5.85
N ASN A 286 -26.41 32.61 6.22
CA ASN A 286 -25.55 33.78 6.29
C ASN A 286 -24.66 33.87 5.05
N GLN A 287 -24.48 35.10 4.55
CA GLN A 287 -23.55 35.45 3.46
C GLN A 287 -22.08 35.05 3.74
N ASP A 288 -21.76 34.56 4.95
CA ASP A 288 -20.45 34.05 5.36
C ASP A 288 -20.08 32.67 4.76
N ASP A 289 -21.04 31.92 4.20
CA ASP A 289 -20.79 30.61 3.58
C ASP A 289 -19.91 30.69 2.31
N LYS A 290 -19.78 31.88 1.69
CA LYS A 290 -19.09 32.05 0.40
C LYS A 290 -17.56 32.01 0.49
N ASN A 291 -16.98 32.29 1.65
CA ASN A 291 -15.54 32.18 1.92
C ASN A 291 -15.13 30.83 2.55
N LEU A 292 -16.08 29.90 2.68
CA LEU A 292 -15.83 28.58 3.25
C LEU A 292 -14.70 27.88 2.49
N LYS A 293 -13.70 27.39 3.22
CA LYS A 293 -12.66 26.53 2.66
C LYS A 293 -13.26 25.21 2.26
N VAL A 294 -12.89 24.73 1.08
CA VAL A 294 -13.33 23.43 0.57
C VAL A 294 -12.12 22.52 0.41
N ALA A 295 -12.30 21.24 0.71
CA ALA A 295 -11.33 20.21 0.39
C ALA A 295 -11.54 19.73 -1.05
N VAL A 296 -10.47 19.64 -1.83
CA VAL A 296 -10.51 19.28 -3.25
C VAL A 296 -9.48 18.19 -3.54
N PHE A 297 -9.84 17.20 -4.37
CA PHE A 297 -8.91 16.17 -4.82
C PHE A 297 -8.34 16.53 -6.19
N ILE A 298 -7.05 16.88 -6.22
CA ILE A 298 -6.35 17.39 -7.41
C ILE A 298 -4.94 16.80 -7.51
N THR A 299 -4.30 16.95 -8.66
CA THR A 299 -2.83 16.82 -8.75
C THR A 299 -2.17 18.17 -8.49
N LYS A 300 -0.85 18.19 -8.27
CA LYS A 300 -0.09 19.44 -8.15
C LYS A 300 0.21 20.11 -9.51
N SER A 301 -0.23 19.53 -10.63
CA SER A 301 0.08 20.03 -11.98
C SER A 301 -0.69 21.29 -12.32
N PHE A 302 -0.07 22.13 -13.17
CA PHE A 302 -0.75 23.26 -13.81
C PHE A 302 -1.33 22.90 -15.18
N ILE A 303 -0.95 21.75 -15.74
CA ILE A 303 -1.42 21.30 -17.05
C ILE A 303 -2.90 20.97 -16.94
N LYS A 304 -3.77 21.72 -17.64
CA LYS A 304 -5.25 21.62 -17.57
C LYS A 304 -5.75 20.17 -17.57
N LYS A 305 -5.22 19.32 -18.45
CA LYS A 305 -5.57 17.89 -18.54
C LYS A 305 -5.29 17.15 -17.23
N TYR A 306 -4.17 17.44 -16.57
CA TYR A 306 -3.71 16.68 -15.41
C TYR A 306 -4.12 17.28 -14.06
N ILE A 307 -4.69 18.49 -14.00
CA ILE A 307 -5.23 19.04 -12.74
C ILE A 307 -6.28 18.07 -12.16
N ASN A 308 -7.15 17.52 -13.01
CA ASN A 308 -8.08 16.45 -12.64
C ASN A 308 -7.32 15.12 -12.46
N PRO A 309 -7.33 14.51 -11.26
CA PRO A 309 -6.66 13.23 -11.01
C PRO A 309 -7.20 12.06 -11.85
N LYS A 310 -8.44 12.13 -12.35
CA LYS A 310 -9.05 11.08 -13.17
C LYS A 310 -8.16 10.72 -14.36
N ASN A 311 -7.62 11.72 -15.07
CA ASN A 311 -6.85 11.47 -16.29
C ASN A 311 -5.56 10.70 -16.00
N ILE A 312 -4.82 11.08 -14.95
CA ILE A 312 -3.58 10.37 -14.61
C ILE A 312 -3.87 8.97 -14.03
N ILE A 313 -4.93 8.83 -13.24
CA ILE A 313 -5.37 7.53 -12.73
C ILE A 313 -5.76 6.62 -13.90
N ASP A 314 -6.55 7.13 -14.85
CA ASP A 314 -6.99 6.37 -16.02
C ASP A 314 -5.82 5.93 -16.90
N GLU A 315 -4.87 6.84 -17.19
CA GLU A 315 -3.68 6.54 -17.99
C GLU A 315 -2.80 5.46 -17.34
N LEU A 316 -2.69 5.46 -16.01
CA LEU A 316 -1.80 4.56 -15.29
C LEU A 316 -2.45 3.23 -14.92
N TYR A 317 -3.76 3.19 -14.74
CA TYR A 317 -4.44 2.05 -14.13
C TYR A 317 -5.60 1.43 -14.93
N PHE A 318 -6.32 2.21 -15.74
CA PHE A 318 -7.56 1.74 -16.38
C PHE A 318 -7.49 1.61 -17.91
N SER A 319 -6.67 2.44 -18.56
CA SER A 319 -6.52 2.47 -20.01
C SER A 319 -6.07 1.12 -20.57
N ALA A 320 -6.40 0.83 -21.84
CA ALA A 320 -6.12 -0.48 -22.45
C ALA A 320 -4.64 -0.91 -22.32
N ASN A 321 -3.73 0.07 -22.44
CA ASN A 321 -2.28 -0.09 -22.37
C ASN A 321 -1.66 0.40 -21.05
N ALA A 322 -2.49 0.68 -20.05
CA ALA A 322 -2.04 1.20 -18.76
C ALA A 322 -0.94 0.30 -18.15
N PRO A 323 0.18 0.87 -17.69
CA PRO A 323 1.30 0.10 -17.16
C PRO A 323 0.95 -0.64 -15.86
N LEU A 324 -0.04 -0.14 -15.10
CA LEU A 324 -0.51 -0.73 -13.85
C LEU A 324 -1.95 -1.29 -13.98
N LYS A 325 -2.36 -1.64 -15.21
CA LYS A 325 -3.63 -2.32 -15.47
C LYS A 325 -3.74 -3.57 -14.60
N ASN A 326 -4.83 -3.70 -13.84
CA ASN A 326 -5.10 -4.74 -12.83
C ASN A 326 -4.41 -4.56 -11.45
N ASN A 327 -3.46 -3.63 -11.32
CA ASN A 327 -2.89 -3.28 -10.01
C ASN A 327 -3.77 -2.25 -9.26
N PHE A 328 -4.78 -1.70 -9.92
CA PHE A 328 -5.83 -0.87 -9.30
C PHE A 328 -6.85 -1.76 -8.60
N GLN A 329 -6.47 -2.28 -7.45
CA GLN A 329 -7.39 -2.92 -6.52
C GLN A 329 -7.16 -2.25 -5.17
N PHE A 330 -8.17 -1.55 -4.66
CA PHE A 330 -8.12 -1.00 -3.31
C PHE A 330 -9.07 -1.78 -2.42
N PHE A 331 -8.71 -1.85 -1.15
CA PHE A 331 -9.50 -2.50 -0.14
C PHE A 331 -9.89 -1.47 0.91
N ASN A 332 -11.20 -1.29 1.08
CA ASN A 332 -11.73 -0.65 2.27
C ASN A 332 -11.88 -1.74 3.33
N ILE A 333 -11.09 -1.67 4.39
CA ILE A 333 -10.96 -2.75 5.37
C ILE A 333 -11.40 -2.24 6.72
N SER A 334 -12.24 -3.01 7.40
CA SER A 334 -12.46 -2.89 8.84
C SER A 334 -12.00 -4.16 9.53
N GLN A 335 -11.40 -4.05 10.72
CA GLN A 335 -10.96 -5.23 11.46
C GLN A 335 -11.16 -5.14 12.97
N VAL A 336 -11.35 -6.30 13.57
CA VAL A 336 -11.34 -6.53 15.01
C VAL A 336 -10.22 -7.50 15.35
N SER A 337 -9.42 -7.17 16.37
CA SER A 337 -8.40 -8.06 16.93
C SER A 337 -8.93 -8.81 18.15
N ILE A 338 -8.56 -10.08 18.26
CA ILE A 338 -8.88 -10.93 19.41
C ILE A 338 -7.57 -11.56 19.92
N ASN A 339 -7.32 -11.43 21.23
CA ASN A 339 -6.12 -11.98 21.87
C ASN A 339 -6.24 -13.49 22.17
N ALA A 340 -6.37 -14.29 21.11
CA ALA A 340 -6.29 -15.75 21.17
C ALA A 340 -5.35 -16.23 20.06
N LYS A 341 -4.27 -16.90 20.45
CA LYS A 341 -3.12 -17.15 19.58
C LYS A 341 -2.90 -18.65 19.36
N PRO A 342 -2.75 -19.12 18.10
CA PRO A 342 -2.31 -20.48 17.85
C PRO A 342 -0.88 -20.68 18.37
N ASN A 343 -0.53 -21.92 18.72
CA ASN A 343 0.83 -22.24 19.14
C ASN A 343 1.79 -22.14 17.94
N ALA A 344 2.72 -21.19 17.97
CA ALA A 344 3.58 -20.87 16.82
C ALA A 344 4.47 -22.02 16.35
N GLN A 345 4.78 -22.99 17.21
CA GLN A 345 5.63 -24.14 16.92
C GLN A 345 4.83 -25.32 16.36
N ASP A 346 3.62 -25.57 16.86
CA ASP A 346 2.73 -26.61 16.36
C ASP A 346 1.26 -26.24 16.58
N PHE A 347 0.56 -25.94 15.50
CA PHE A 347 -0.85 -25.52 15.54
C PHE A 347 -1.82 -26.60 16.01
N LYS A 348 -1.38 -27.86 16.16
CA LYS A 348 -2.19 -28.95 16.74
C LYS A 348 -2.27 -28.85 18.26
N ASN A 349 -1.38 -28.09 18.89
CA ASN A 349 -1.40 -27.85 20.33
C ASN A 349 -2.48 -26.84 20.73
N ALA A 350 -2.86 -26.87 22.01
CA ALA A 350 -3.78 -25.91 22.60
C ALA A 350 -3.32 -24.46 22.37
N TRP A 351 -4.26 -23.59 22.02
CA TRP A 351 -4.00 -22.17 21.81
C TRP A 351 -3.74 -21.44 23.13
N SER A 352 -3.06 -20.30 23.03
CA SER A 352 -2.89 -19.39 24.16
C SER A 352 -4.11 -18.45 24.24
N VAL A 353 -4.88 -18.57 25.32
CA VAL A 353 -6.05 -17.74 25.63
C VAL A 353 -5.99 -17.35 27.10
N ASP A 354 -6.05 -16.05 27.39
CA ASP A 354 -6.09 -15.56 28.76
C ASP A 354 -7.52 -15.40 29.28
N LYS A 355 -7.66 -15.22 30.60
CA LYS A 355 -8.95 -15.05 31.29
C LYS A 355 -9.73 -13.85 30.74
N THR A 356 -9.03 -12.76 30.46
CA THR A 356 -9.63 -11.51 29.98
C THR A 356 -10.24 -11.68 28.59
N ALA A 357 -9.53 -12.32 27.67
CA ALA A 357 -10.01 -12.64 26.33
C ALA A 357 -11.23 -13.56 26.40
N LEU A 358 -11.21 -14.58 27.26
CA LEU A 358 -12.35 -15.48 27.44
C LEU A 358 -13.57 -14.76 28.04
N GLU A 359 -13.39 -13.94 29.07
CA GLU A 359 -14.43 -13.10 29.67
C GLU A 359 -15.06 -12.16 28.62
N GLN A 360 -14.21 -11.48 27.85
CA GLN A 360 -14.65 -10.53 26.83
C GLN A 360 -15.43 -11.22 25.70
N LEU A 361 -14.99 -12.37 25.21
CA LEU A 361 -15.66 -13.06 24.10
C LEU A 361 -17.04 -13.61 24.49
N LEU A 362 -17.18 -14.11 25.73
CA LEU A 362 -18.41 -14.77 26.19
C LEU A 362 -19.43 -13.81 26.82
N ALA A 363 -19.06 -12.54 27.02
CA ALA A 363 -19.94 -11.55 27.62
C ALA A 363 -21.20 -11.30 26.78
N TYR A 364 -22.36 -11.27 27.45
CA TYR A 364 -23.65 -10.96 26.85
C TYR A 364 -23.94 -9.46 26.87
N LYS A 365 -24.54 -8.95 25.80
CA LYS A 365 -24.86 -7.54 25.58
C LYS A 365 -26.32 -7.39 25.13
N PRO A 366 -27.11 -6.52 25.77
CA PRO A 366 -28.41 -6.11 25.26
C PRO A 366 -28.20 -5.15 24.08
N ILE A 367 -28.75 -5.49 22.92
CA ILE A 367 -28.54 -4.74 21.66
C ILE A 367 -29.71 -3.79 21.35
N LYS A 368 -30.92 -4.14 21.79
CA LYS A 368 -32.11 -3.28 21.72
C LYS A 368 -32.82 -3.28 23.08
N PRO A 369 -32.42 -2.42 24.04
CA PRO A 369 -33.20 -2.22 25.26
C PRO A 369 -34.58 -1.65 24.86
N SER A 370 -35.64 -2.08 25.54
CA SER A 370 -36.97 -1.52 25.32
C SER A 370 -37.03 -0.11 25.89
N ASP A 371 -37.53 0.86 25.11
CA ASP A 371 -37.66 2.26 25.56
C ASP A 371 -38.68 2.44 26.70
N GLN A 372 -39.51 1.42 26.95
CA GLN A 372 -40.65 1.48 27.87
C GLN A 372 -40.53 0.53 29.08
N THR A 373 -39.61 -0.45 29.03
CA THR A 373 -39.45 -1.46 30.08
C THR A 373 -37.96 -1.74 30.34
N ALA A 374 -37.58 -2.10 31.56
CA ALA A 374 -36.20 -2.48 31.91
C ALA A 374 -35.76 -3.86 31.32
N THR A 375 -36.40 -4.27 30.22
CA THR A 375 -36.18 -5.53 29.50
C THR A 375 -35.51 -5.25 28.16
N THR A 376 -34.93 -6.29 27.54
CA THR A 376 -34.31 -6.17 26.22
C THR A 376 -34.96 -7.07 25.19
N ASN A 377 -35.15 -6.54 23.99
CA ASN A 377 -35.74 -7.25 22.86
C ASN A 377 -34.75 -8.18 22.17
N GLU A 378 -33.44 -7.98 22.40
CA GLU A 378 -32.39 -8.73 21.73
C GLU A 378 -31.10 -8.73 22.54
N VAL A 379 -30.52 -9.92 22.76
CA VAL A 379 -29.25 -10.13 23.46
C VAL A 379 -28.31 -10.88 22.53
N HIS A 380 -27.08 -10.42 22.41
CA HIS A 380 -26.01 -11.09 21.67
C HIS A 380 -24.83 -11.31 22.61
N ASN A 381 -24.05 -12.37 22.40
CA ASN A 381 -22.69 -12.44 22.93
C ASN A 381 -21.70 -11.87 21.90
N ASN A 382 -20.47 -11.60 22.32
CA ASN A 382 -19.48 -11.01 21.39
C ASN A 382 -19.05 -11.97 20.27
N LEU A 383 -19.21 -13.28 20.43
CA LEU A 383 -18.97 -14.26 19.35
C LEU A 383 -19.98 -14.10 18.19
N GLU A 384 -21.25 -13.87 18.51
CA GLU A 384 -22.30 -13.57 17.52
C GLU A 384 -22.09 -12.22 16.84
N LEU A 385 -21.65 -11.20 17.59
CA LEU A 385 -21.36 -9.88 17.01
C LEU A 385 -20.16 -9.91 16.06
N LEU A 386 -19.13 -10.70 16.36
CA LEU A 386 -17.97 -10.88 15.46
C LEU A 386 -18.36 -11.43 14.08
N GLU A 387 -19.35 -12.31 14.02
CA GLU A 387 -19.83 -12.88 12.74
C GLU A 387 -20.72 -11.94 11.94
N LYS A 388 -21.17 -10.85 12.56
CA LYS A 388 -21.95 -9.79 11.92
C LYS A 388 -21.14 -8.54 11.66
N PHE A 389 -19.86 -8.53 12.06
CA PHE A 389 -19.01 -7.35 12.01
C PHE A 389 -18.89 -6.82 10.58
N GLN A 390 -19.19 -5.53 10.41
CA GLN A 390 -18.99 -4.80 9.14
C GLN A 390 -18.10 -3.57 9.35
N GLY A 391 -18.03 -3.07 10.58
CA GLY A 391 -17.25 -1.91 10.94
C GLY A 391 -17.66 -0.67 10.15
N GLY A 392 -16.69 0.12 9.71
CA GLY A 392 -16.91 1.32 8.90
C GLY A 392 -17.47 1.06 7.49
N LEU A 393 -17.76 -0.19 7.11
CA LEU A 393 -18.39 -0.54 5.84
C LEU A 393 -19.93 -0.49 5.92
N SER A 394 -20.50 -0.59 7.12
CA SER A 394 -21.95 -0.59 7.30
C SER A 394 -22.55 0.83 7.19
N LYS A 395 -23.69 0.90 6.52
CA LYS A 395 -24.55 2.10 6.48
C LYS A 395 -25.67 2.05 7.52
N ASP A 396 -25.85 0.92 8.19
CA ASP A 396 -26.84 0.73 9.24
C ASP A 396 -26.30 1.29 10.56
N VAL A 397 -27.05 2.23 11.14
CA VAL A 397 -26.70 2.91 12.39
C VAL A 397 -26.68 1.95 13.58
N ASP A 398 -27.59 0.98 13.63
CA ASP A 398 -27.65 0.01 14.71
C ASP A 398 -26.47 -0.97 14.62
N GLN A 399 -26.12 -1.42 13.41
CA GLN A 399 -24.94 -2.24 13.18
C GLN A 399 -23.65 -1.51 13.59
N ASN A 400 -23.53 -0.21 13.25
CA ASN A 400 -22.37 0.60 13.62
C ASN A 400 -22.22 0.75 15.15
N LYS A 401 -23.33 0.93 15.88
CA LYS A 401 -23.31 0.94 17.35
C LYS A 401 -22.83 -0.41 17.91
N ASN A 402 -23.31 -1.51 17.35
CA ASN A 402 -22.92 -2.86 17.77
C ASN A 402 -21.42 -3.12 17.53
N ASP A 403 -20.92 -2.72 16.37
CA ASP A 403 -19.50 -2.84 16.03
C ASP A 403 -18.62 -1.95 16.91
N GLN A 404 -19.09 -0.76 17.30
CA GLN A 404 -18.40 0.08 18.27
C GLN A 404 -18.34 -0.56 19.66
N ILE A 405 -19.45 -1.15 20.14
CA ILE A 405 -19.49 -1.88 21.41
C ILE A 405 -18.52 -3.07 21.36
N LEU A 406 -18.48 -3.78 20.24
CA LEU A 406 -17.57 -4.91 20.03
C LEU A 406 -16.11 -4.47 20.14
N LEU A 407 -15.72 -3.42 19.41
CA LEU A 407 -14.36 -2.87 19.39
C LEU A 407 -13.91 -2.28 20.73
N THR A 408 -14.84 -1.75 21.52
CA THR A 408 -14.54 -1.22 22.87
C THR A 408 -14.49 -2.31 23.94
N THR A 409 -15.10 -3.48 23.68
CA THR A 409 -15.13 -4.59 24.64
C THR A 409 -14.01 -5.61 24.42
N LEU A 410 -13.68 -5.93 23.16
CA LEU A 410 -12.66 -6.94 22.83
C LEU A 410 -11.27 -6.32 22.72
N ASP A 411 -10.27 -6.94 23.36
CA ASP A 411 -8.85 -6.56 23.26
C ASP A 411 -8.67 -5.03 23.26
N TYR A 412 -9.14 -4.39 24.35
CA TYR A 412 -9.27 -2.93 24.40
C TYR A 412 -7.96 -2.23 24.00
N ASP A 413 -6.81 -2.69 24.47
CA ASP A 413 -5.53 -2.07 24.09
C ASP A 413 -5.23 -2.23 22.59
N GLY A 414 -5.57 -3.38 22.00
CA GLY A 414 -5.43 -3.64 20.56
C GLY A 414 -6.45 -2.91 19.68
N ASN A 415 -7.63 -2.56 20.21
CA ASN A 415 -8.75 -2.02 19.44
C ASN A 415 -9.18 -0.58 19.84
N LYS A 416 -8.68 0.00 20.93
CA LYS A 416 -9.08 1.32 21.46
C LYS A 416 -9.03 2.43 20.41
N ASN A 417 -7.95 2.47 19.63
CA ASN A 417 -7.80 3.48 18.57
C ASN A 417 -8.73 3.20 17.39
N ARG A 418 -9.06 1.93 17.14
CA ARG A 418 -9.97 1.49 16.08
C ARG A 418 -11.45 1.64 16.45
N ALA A 419 -11.79 1.62 17.73
CA ALA A 419 -13.15 1.85 18.18
C ALA A 419 -13.67 3.25 17.80
N LYS A 420 -12.78 4.23 17.64
CA LYS A 420 -13.14 5.60 17.22
C LYS A 420 -13.62 5.67 15.77
N ASN A 421 -13.21 4.75 14.91
CA ASN A 421 -13.55 4.71 13.49
C ASN A 421 -14.12 3.36 13.06
N LEU A 422 -14.82 2.67 13.97
CA LEU A 422 -15.52 1.41 13.69
C LEU A 422 -14.61 0.33 13.08
N GLY A 423 -13.35 0.26 13.48
CA GLY A 423 -12.44 -0.79 12.99
C GLY A 423 -11.77 -0.46 11.67
N GLN A 424 -12.15 0.66 11.03
CA GLN A 424 -11.71 1.01 9.70
C GLN A 424 -10.20 1.25 9.66
N LEU A 425 -9.51 0.61 8.72
CA LEU A 425 -8.12 0.88 8.41
C LEU A 425 -8.03 1.93 7.30
N PRO A 426 -6.88 2.59 7.14
CA PRO A 426 -6.66 3.41 5.97
C PRO A 426 -6.89 2.65 4.69
N LEU A 427 -7.51 3.31 3.71
CA LEU A 427 -7.73 2.70 2.39
C LEU A 427 -6.38 2.24 1.82
N ALA A 428 -6.29 0.95 1.51
CA ALA A 428 -5.03 0.34 1.10
C ALA A 428 -5.13 -0.21 -0.32
N SER A 429 -4.11 0.04 -1.14
CA SER A 429 -3.96 -0.68 -2.40
C SER A 429 -3.64 -2.15 -2.13
N ALA A 430 -3.88 -3.04 -3.11
CA ALA A 430 -3.48 -4.44 -3.01
C ALA A 430 -1.99 -4.56 -2.69
N GLN A 431 -1.14 -3.80 -3.38
CA GLN A 431 0.29 -3.72 -3.06
C GLN A 431 0.52 -3.31 -1.59
N GLY A 432 -0.19 -2.30 -1.09
CA GLY A 432 -0.09 -1.85 0.31
C GLY A 432 -0.50 -2.93 1.31
N VAL A 433 -1.60 -3.63 1.06
CA VAL A 433 -2.06 -4.76 1.89
C VAL A 433 -1.03 -5.88 1.89
N LEU A 434 -0.54 -6.24 0.71
CA LEU A 434 0.37 -7.38 0.52
C LEU A 434 1.80 -7.08 0.99
N ASN A 435 2.21 -5.81 1.02
CA ASN A 435 3.54 -5.43 1.48
C ASN A 435 3.61 -5.08 2.97
N ASN A 436 2.56 -4.55 3.58
CA ASN A 436 2.67 -3.98 4.93
C ASN A 436 2.18 -4.92 6.04
N ASN A 437 1.66 -6.10 5.70
CA ASN A 437 1.06 -7.03 6.66
C ASN A 437 1.82 -8.35 6.77
N ASP A 438 1.54 -9.09 7.85
CA ASP A 438 2.07 -10.43 8.10
C ASP A 438 1.52 -11.45 7.08
N ALA A 439 2.29 -12.49 6.77
CA ALA A 439 1.97 -13.44 5.69
C ALA A 439 0.58 -14.08 5.82
N SER A 440 0.13 -14.42 7.02
CA SER A 440 -1.19 -15.02 7.18
C SER A 440 -2.35 -14.05 7.00
N TYR A 441 -2.14 -12.76 7.27
CA TYR A 441 -3.10 -11.71 6.94
C TYR A 441 -3.18 -11.53 5.43
N ILE A 442 -2.03 -11.52 4.75
CA ILE A 442 -1.92 -11.44 3.29
C ILE A 442 -2.76 -12.53 2.62
N LEU A 443 -2.69 -13.76 3.13
CA LEU A 443 -3.39 -14.89 2.55
C LEU A 443 -4.91 -14.72 2.53
N ALA A 444 -5.49 -13.95 3.45
CA ALA A 444 -6.93 -13.64 3.44
C ALA A 444 -7.40 -12.94 2.15
N PHE A 445 -6.49 -12.27 1.44
CA PHE A 445 -6.71 -11.56 0.16
C PHE A 445 -6.29 -12.40 -1.06
N LEU A 446 -5.82 -13.63 -0.86
CA LEU A 446 -5.40 -14.59 -1.89
C LEU A 446 -6.24 -15.87 -1.84
N ASP A 447 -7.50 -15.79 -1.41
CA ASP A 447 -8.35 -16.97 -1.14
C ASP A 447 -8.70 -17.80 -2.38
N ASP A 448 -8.56 -17.27 -3.59
CA ASP A 448 -8.84 -18.01 -4.82
C ASP A 448 -7.95 -19.25 -5.00
N ILE A 449 -6.74 -19.26 -4.44
CA ILE A 449 -5.81 -20.41 -4.54
C ILE A 449 -5.87 -21.36 -3.35
N PHE A 450 -6.59 -21.00 -2.29
CA PHE A 450 -6.81 -21.84 -1.11
C PHE A 450 -8.22 -22.42 -1.08
N SER A 451 -8.43 -23.43 -0.24
CA SER A 451 -9.75 -24.00 0.05
C SER A 451 -10.24 -23.46 1.39
N PRO A 452 -10.73 -22.20 1.47
CA PRO A 452 -11.16 -21.61 2.73
C PRO A 452 -12.23 -22.50 3.39
N LYS A 453 -12.21 -22.58 4.72
CA LYS A 453 -13.28 -23.25 5.46
C LYS A 453 -14.50 -22.33 5.51
N ASP A 454 -15.50 -22.62 4.69
CA ASP A 454 -16.78 -21.91 4.71
C ASP A 454 -17.57 -22.37 5.95
N ASN A 455 -17.74 -21.46 6.91
CA ASN A 455 -18.58 -21.68 8.08
C ASN A 455 -19.03 -20.33 8.64
N SER A 456 -20.31 -19.99 8.40
CA SER A 456 -20.90 -18.74 8.85
C SER A 456 -21.12 -18.66 10.37
N GLN A 457 -21.02 -19.78 11.09
CA GLN A 457 -21.23 -19.89 12.54
C GLN A 457 -20.03 -20.53 13.26
N ILE A 458 -18.81 -20.25 12.80
CA ILE A 458 -17.58 -20.81 13.39
C ILE A 458 -17.31 -20.28 14.80
N LEU A 459 -17.72 -19.05 15.12
CA LEU A 459 -17.60 -18.43 16.43
C LEU A 459 -18.86 -18.64 17.25
N SER A 460 -20.03 -18.17 16.77
CA SER A 460 -21.27 -18.11 17.58
C SER A 460 -21.77 -19.49 17.99
N LYS A 461 -21.54 -20.50 17.16
CA LYS A 461 -21.98 -21.88 17.39
C LYS A 461 -20.81 -22.81 17.67
N THR A 462 -19.86 -22.91 16.74
CA THR A 462 -18.81 -23.93 16.84
C THR A 462 -17.86 -23.67 18.00
N LEU A 463 -17.34 -22.44 18.12
CA LEU A 463 -16.47 -22.07 19.24
C LEU A 463 -17.23 -22.05 20.57
N PHE A 464 -18.45 -21.51 20.58
CA PHE A 464 -19.29 -21.43 21.78
C PHE A 464 -19.55 -22.82 22.38
N GLU A 465 -19.99 -23.79 21.57
CA GLU A 465 -20.24 -25.17 22.01
C GLU A 465 -18.96 -25.89 22.45
N ASN A 466 -17.83 -25.66 21.76
CA ASN A 466 -16.55 -26.20 22.20
C ASN A 466 -16.14 -25.62 23.56
N ILE A 467 -16.25 -24.32 23.77
CA ILE A 467 -15.95 -23.70 25.07
C ILE A 467 -16.87 -24.28 26.16
N LYS A 468 -18.17 -24.41 25.88
CA LYS A 468 -19.16 -25.01 26.79
C LYS A 468 -18.75 -26.42 27.20
N LYS A 469 -18.39 -27.26 26.21
CA LYS A 469 -17.96 -28.65 26.41
C LYS A 469 -16.64 -28.80 27.15
N TYR A 470 -15.62 -27.99 26.84
CA TYR A 470 -14.27 -28.16 27.39
C TYR A 470 -14.06 -27.40 28.71
N VAL A 471 -14.67 -26.23 28.89
CA VAL A 471 -14.43 -25.34 30.04
C VAL A 471 -15.61 -25.36 31.02
N PHE A 472 -16.85 -25.43 30.51
CA PHE A 472 -18.07 -25.31 31.31
C PHE A 472 -18.84 -26.65 31.46
N LYS A 473 -18.20 -27.79 31.24
CA LYS A 473 -18.85 -29.13 31.30
C LYS A 473 -19.74 -29.37 32.52
N ASN A 474 -19.36 -28.82 33.68
CA ASN A 474 -20.11 -28.97 34.94
C ASN A 474 -20.90 -27.71 35.32
N ASN A 475 -20.90 -26.67 34.48
CA ASN A 475 -21.50 -25.36 34.71
C ASN A 475 -22.11 -24.79 33.41
N GLU A 476 -22.70 -25.64 32.57
CA GLU A 476 -23.19 -25.25 31.24
C GLU A 476 -24.28 -24.17 31.31
N ASN A 477 -25.02 -24.12 32.43
CA ASN A 477 -26.02 -23.10 32.73
C ASN A 477 -25.45 -21.67 32.87
N LEU A 478 -24.14 -21.51 33.05
CA LEU A 478 -23.47 -20.21 33.02
C LEU A 478 -23.30 -19.65 31.60
N LEU A 479 -23.49 -20.49 30.57
CA LEU A 479 -23.47 -20.13 29.16
C LEU A 479 -24.83 -20.45 28.50
N PRO A 480 -25.90 -19.72 28.85
CA PRO A 480 -27.20 -19.91 28.22
C PRO A 480 -27.20 -19.43 26.76
N GLU A 481 -27.99 -20.07 25.91
CA GLU A 481 -28.21 -19.61 24.53
C GLU A 481 -28.81 -18.19 24.53
N THR A 482 -28.34 -17.31 23.64
CA THR A 482 -28.79 -15.91 23.53
C THR A 482 -30.28 -15.76 23.33
N SER A 483 -30.90 -16.69 22.59
CA SER A 483 -32.35 -16.74 22.37
C SER A 483 -33.17 -16.87 23.66
N THR A 484 -32.63 -17.52 24.69
CA THR A 484 -33.29 -17.69 26.00
C THR A 484 -33.23 -16.44 26.87
N LEU A 485 -32.38 -15.48 26.50
CA LEU A 485 -32.21 -14.20 27.19
C LEU A 485 -33.10 -13.09 26.64
N LYS A 486 -33.78 -13.34 25.51
CA LYS A 486 -34.75 -12.39 24.94
C LYS A 486 -35.90 -12.14 25.91
N GLY A 487 -36.22 -10.86 26.15
CA GLY A 487 -37.28 -10.44 27.06
C GLY A 487 -36.90 -10.48 28.55
N LYS A 488 -35.66 -10.85 28.90
CA LYS A 488 -35.15 -10.78 30.28
C LYS A 488 -34.85 -9.35 30.71
N ASP A 489 -34.86 -9.12 32.02
CA ASP A 489 -34.48 -7.83 32.61
C ASP A 489 -32.97 -7.57 32.46
N LEU A 490 -32.60 -6.30 32.29
CA LEU A 490 -31.19 -5.89 32.20
C LEU A 490 -30.38 -6.27 33.45
N SER A 491 -31.01 -6.32 34.62
CA SER A 491 -30.39 -6.78 35.88
C SER A 491 -30.03 -8.27 35.84
N GLN A 492 -30.86 -9.10 35.23
CA GLN A 492 -30.61 -10.54 35.07
C GLN A 492 -29.43 -10.80 34.14
N ILE A 493 -29.31 -10.04 33.05
CA ILE A 493 -28.17 -10.14 32.12
C ILE A 493 -26.88 -9.71 32.81
N LYS A 494 -26.91 -8.62 33.59
CA LYS A 494 -25.77 -8.18 34.40
C LYS A 494 -25.32 -9.26 35.40
N GLU A 495 -26.28 -9.93 36.04
CA GLU A 495 -26.00 -11.00 36.98
C GLU A 495 -25.38 -12.23 36.30
N ILE A 496 -25.85 -12.61 35.11
CA ILE A 496 -25.24 -13.68 34.30
C ILE A 496 -23.78 -13.34 33.97
N ASN A 497 -23.52 -12.12 33.46
CA ASN A 497 -22.17 -11.67 33.15
C ASN A 497 -21.26 -11.65 34.38
N ARG A 498 -21.78 -11.27 35.56
CA ARG A 498 -21.03 -11.31 36.82
C ARG A 498 -20.63 -12.73 37.20
N LYS A 499 -21.59 -13.68 37.18
CA LYS A 499 -21.31 -15.10 37.48
C LYS A 499 -20.32 -15.71 36.49
N LEU A 500 -20.46 -15.38 35.20
CA LEU A 500 -19.56 -15.81 34.16
C LEU A 500 -18.13 -15.30 34.42
N LYS A 501 -17.99 -14.01 34.75
CA LYS A 501 -16.72 -13.40 35.13
C LYS A 501 -16.10 -14.09 36.34
N ASP A 502 -16.85 -14.25 37.42
CA ASP A 502 -16.35 -14.87 38.66
C ASP A 502 -15.84 -16.29 38.41
N PHE A 503 -16.58 -17.07 37.59
CA PHE A 503 -16.15 -18.40 37.18
C PHE A 503 -14.85 -18.39 36.36
N ILE A 504 -14.75 -17.53 35.35
CA ILE A 504 -13.57 -17.41 34.48
C ILE A 504 -12.34 -16.95 35.27
N GLN A 505 -12.51 -15.99 36.18
CA GLN A 505 -11.43 -15.51 37.04
C GLN A 505 -10.95 -16.59 38.02
N GLY A 506 -11.83 -17.53 38.40
CA GLY A 506 -11.51 -18.70 39.20
C GLY A 506 -10.80 -19.85 38.46
N LEU A 507 -10.66 -19.80 37.13
CA LEU A 507 -10.03 -20.89 36.37
C LEU A 507 -8.53 -21.03 36.70
N SER A 508 -8.08 -22.27 36.86
CA SER A 508 -6.65 -22.63 36.92
C SER A 508 -6.00 -22.61 35.53
N GLU A 509 -4.67 -22.63 35.48
CA GLU A 509 -3.91 -22.72 34.21
C GLU A 509 -4.28 -23.95 33.39
N ASN A 510 -4.50 -25.11 34.05
CA ASN A 510 -4.93 -26.32 33.38
C ASN A 510 -6.31 -26.17 32.72
N GLN A 511 -7.25 -25.48 33.37
CA GLN A 511 -8.57 -25.21 32.80
C GLN A 511 -8.52 -24.15 31.68
N LEU A 512 -7.63 -23.17 31.79
CA LEU A 512 -7.35 -22.24 30.68
C LEU A 512 -6.77 -22.95 29.46
N ARG A 513 -5.92 -23.97 29.67
CA ARG A 513 -5.44 -24.81 28.57
C ARG A 513 -6.57 -25.58 27.88
N GLU A 514 -7.62 -25.97 28.60
CA GLU A 514 -8.83 -26.54 27.99
C GLU A 514 -9.60 -25.51 27.14
N ALA A 515 -9.61 -24.23 27.54
CA ALA A 515 -10.10 -23.16 26.66
C ALA A 515 -9.25 -23.07 25.38
N GLY A 516 -7.92 -23.13 25.51
CA GLY A 516 -7.01 -23.22 24.37
C GLY A 516 -7.28 -24.41 23.43
N LYS A 517 -7.68 -25.57 23.97
CA LYS A 517 -8.11 -26.73 23.17
C LYS A 517 -9.43 -26.49 22.46
N ALA A 518 -10.39 -25.80 23.08
CA ALA A 518 -11.64 -25.44 22.43
C ALA A 518 -11.41 -24.58 21.18
N PHE A 519 -10.47 -23.63 21.24
CA PHE A 519 -10.05 -22.85 20.07
C PHE A 519 -9.37 -23.74 19.01
N GLN A 520 -8.41 -24.57 19.40
CA GLN A 520 -7.74 -25.48 18.48
C GLN A 520 -8.73 -26.38 17.72
N LYS A 521 -9.70 -26.99 18.42
CA LYS A 521 -10.72 -27.84 17.79
C LYS A 521 -11.69 -27.08 16.89
N THR A 522 -12.03 -25.85 17.25
CA THR A 522 -12.91 -25.01 16.42
C THR A 522 -12.29 -24.71 15.06
N PHE A 523 -11.02 -24.33 15.06
CA PHE A 523 -10.27 -23.95 13.86
C PHE A 523 -9.56 -25.15 13.19
N ALA A 524 -9.68 -26.36 13.73
CA ALA A 524 -9.22 -27.57 13.05
C ALA A 524 -9.92 -27.75 11.69
N ALA A 525 -9.21 -28.35 10.73
CA ALA A 525 -9.72 -28.57 9.37
C ALA A 525 -10.92 -29.50 9.36
N SER A 526 -10.92 -30.52 10.23
CA SER A 526 -12.06 -31.42 10.47
C SER A 526 -11.94 -32.08 11.85
N ASP A 527 -12.95 -32.82 12.30
CA ASP A 527 -12.90 -33.58 13.56
C ASP A 527 -11.75 -34.59 13.60
N SER A 528 -11.32 -35.09 12.43
CA SER A 528 -10.20 -36.02 12.26
C SER A 528 -8.87 -35.39 11.88
N ASP A 529 -8.84 -34.08 11.59
CA ASP A 529 -7.65 -33.36 11.13
C ASP A 529 -7.45 -32.08 11.93
N ASP A 530 -6.56 -32.18 12.92
CA ASP A 530 -6.20 -31.11 13.86
C ASP A 530 -5.36 -29.97 13.25
N ARG A 531 -5.00 -30.07 11.97
CA ARG A 531 -4.33 -28.99 11.24
C ARG A 531 -5.28 -27.83 11.01
N LEU A 532 -4.75 -26.62 10.90
CA LEU A 532 -5.54 -25.42 10.64
C LEU A 532 -5.76 -25.23 9.14
N LYS A 533 -6.82 -24.52 8.78
CA LYS A 533 -6.97 -23.90 7.46
C LYS A 533 -6.32 -22.52 7.44
N THR A 534 -5.87 -22.10 6.26
CA THR A 534 -5.23 -20.79 6.07
C THR A 534 -6.21 -19.65 6.30
N ILE A 535 -7.47 -19.84 5.88
CA ILE A 535 -8.53 -18.83 5.89
C ILE A 535 -9.84 -19.49 6.30
N TYR A 536 -10.62 -18.79 7.15
CA TYR A 536 -11.99 -19.18 7.49
C TYR A 536 -12.92 -18.09 6.99
N LYS A 537 -13.92 -18.49 6.20
CA LYS A 537 -14.82 -17.58 5.52
C LYS A 537 -16.19 -17.62 6.20
N ILE A 538 -16.58 -16.48 6.79
CA ILE A 538 -17.92 -16.31 7.39
C ILE A 538 -18.89 -15.86 6.29
N SER A 539 -18.46 -14.90 5.46
CA SER A 539 -19.15 -14.44 4.26
C SER A 539 -18.15 -14.01 3.19
N ASN A 540 -18.62 -13.59 2.01
CA ASN A 540 -17.73 -13.06 0.96
C ASN A 540 -16.92 -11.82 1.41
N GLN A 541 -17.50 -11.00 2.29
CA GLN A 541 -16.90 -9.75 2.77
C GLN A 541 -16.31 -9.89 4.18
N LEU A 542 -16.53 -11.01 4.88
CA LEU A 542 -16.10 -11.22 6.25
C LEU A 542 -15.30 -12.52 6.40
N LYS A 543 -14.04 -12.38 6.79
CA LYS A 543 -13.09 -13.49 6.94
C LYS A 543 -12.40 -13.45 8.29
N ILE A 544 -11.91 -14.60 8.73
CA ILE A 544 -11.01 -14.73 9.87
C ILE A 544 -9.63 -15.11 9.35
N ALA A 545 -8.63 -14.30 9.71
CA ALA A 545 -7.21 -14.58 9.50
C ALA A 545 -6.53 -14.88 10.85
N LEU A 546 -5.58 -15.82 10.83
CA LEU A 546 -4.82 -16.24 12.01
C LEU A 546 -3.38 -15.79 11.87
N ASP A 547 -2.94 -14.81 12.66
CA ASP A 547 -1.54 -14.37 12.68
C ASP A 547 -0.83 -14.70 14.00
N SER A 548 0.47 -14.43 14.07
CA SER A 548 1.26 -14.66 15.29
C SER A 548 0.83 -13.77 16.47
N LYS A 549 0.06 -12.71 16.20
CA LYS A 549 -0.48 -11.78 17.19
C LYS A 549 -1.90 -12.18 17.62
N GLY A 550 -2.58 -13.06 16.89
CA GLY A 550 -3.85 -13.67 17.26
C GLY A 550 -4.86 -13.77 16.13
N LEU A 551 -6.14 -13.76 16.51
CA LEU A 551 -7.28 -13.81 15.59
C LEU A 551 -7.59 -12.39 15.08
N LYS A 552 -7.73 -12.26 13.76
CA LYS A 552 -8.24 -11.06 13.09
C LYS A 552 -9.54 -11.38 12.38
N VAL A 553 -10.61 -10.70 12.75
CA VAL A 553 -11.84 -10.67 11.97
C VAL A 553 -11.76 -9.49 11.03
N ILE A 554 -11.81 -9.74 9.72
CA ILE A 554 -11.55 -8.78 8.66
C ILE A 554 -12.81 -8.67 7.80
N ALA A 555 -13.46 -7.53 7.89
CA ALA A 555 -14.49 -7.11 6.95
C ALA A 555 -13.83 -6.28 5.84
N TYR A 556 -14.10 -6.55 4.57
CA TYR A 556 -13.54 -5.73 3.50
C TYR A 556 -14.45 -5.63 2.28
N ASP A 557 -14.34 -4.50 1.60
CA ASP A 557 -14.89 -4.26 0.28
C ASP A 557 -13.76 -3.99 -0.73
N LYS A 558 -13.89 -4.62 -1.90
CA LYS A 558 -12.96 -4.43 -3.02
C LYS A 558 -13.45 -3.29 -3.91
N ILE A 559 -12.53 -2.40 -4.28
CA ILE A 559 -12.77 -1.24 -5.15
C ILE A 559 -12.00 -1.48 -6.45
N ASP A 560 -12.74 -1.76 -7.50
CA ASP A 560 -12.20 -2.19 -8.80
C ASP A 560 -12.48 -1.18 -9.92
N THR A 561 -13.21 -0.09 -9.63
CA THR A 561 -13.60 0.93 -10.61
C THR A 561 -13.29 2.34 -10.11
N TYR A 562 -13.07 3.26 -11.04
CA TYR A 562 -12.84 4.66 -10.71
C TYR A 562 -14.08 5.28 -10.04
N GLU A 563 -15.29 4.90 -10.44
CA GLU A 563 -16.54 5.43 -9.88
C GLU A 563 -16.70 5.07 -8.39
N GLN A 564 -16.41 3.82 -8.03
CA GLN A 564 -16.39 3.37 -6.63
C GLN A 564 -15.32 4.13 -5.83
N PHE A 565 -14.11 4.27 -6.40
CA PHE A 565 -13.03 5.01 -5.78
C PHE A 565 -13.39 6.50 -5.58
N ALA A 566 -13.94 7.14 -6.61
CA ALA A 566 -14.35 8.55 -6.58
C ALA A 566 -15.45 8.80 -5.53
N LYS A 567 -16.34 7.83 -5.31
CA LYS A 567 -17.32 7.90 -4.22
C LYS A 567 -16.66 7.91 -2.83
N ILE A 568 -15.66 7.07 -2.62
CA ILE A 568 -14.91 7.06 -1.36
C ILE A 568 -14.14 8.36 -1.19
N ILE A 569 -13.51 8.86 -2.26
CA ILE A 569 -12.83 10.16 -2.23
C ILE A 569 -13.79 11.29 -1.83
N LYS A 570 -15.04 11.31 -2.34
CA LYS A 570 -16.08 12.26 -1.91
C LYS A 570 -16.30 12.22 -0.40
N GLU A 571 -16.49 11.03 0.15
CA GLU A 571 -16.71 10.83 1.59
C GLU A 571 -15.50 11.32 2.41
N GLN A 572 -14.27 11.07 1.93
CA GLN A 572 -13.05 11.46 2.65
C GLN A 572 -12.74 12.95 2.54
N LEU A 573 -13.08 13.59 1.41
CA LEU A 573 -13.04 15.03 1.27
C LEU A 573 -14.03 15.70 2.24
N GLN A 574 -15.21 15.11 2.45
CA GLN A 574 -16.14 15.59 3.46
C GLN A 574 -15.55 15.50 4.88
N LEU A 575 -14.93 14.36 5.23
CA LEU A 575 -14.24 14.22 6.52
C LEU A 575 -13.10 15.24 6.65
N LYS A 576 -12.36 15.50 5.57
CA LYS A 576 -11.27 16.47 5.56
C LYS A 576 -11.77 17.91 5.71
N ALA A 577 -12.92 18.25 5.12
CA ALA A 577 -13.59 19.53 5.33
C ALA A 577 -14.09 19.66 6.78
N ASN A 578 -14.71 18.61 7.33
CA ASN A 578 -15.15 18.59 8.72
C ASN A 578 -14.00 18.76 9.72
N ASN A 579 -12.80 18.22 9.42
CA ASN A 579 -11.59 18.40 10.24
C ASN A 579 -11.21 19.87 10.46
N GLN A 580 -11.54 20.75 9.50
CA GLN A 580 -11.26 22.18 9.61
C GLN A 580 -12.13 22.86 10.67
N ILE A 581 -13.27 22.24 11.01
CA ILE A 581 -14.23 22.70 12.02
C ILE A 581 -13.97 21.97 13.34
N ASP A 582 -13.77 20.64 13.29
CA ASP A 582 -13.45 19.79 14.43
C ASP A 582 -12.22 18.93 14.13
N SER A 583 -11.08 19.30 14.73
CA SER A 583 -9.80 18.62 14.53
C SER A 583 -9.78 17.15 15.00
N SER A 584 -10.79 16.70 15.73
CA SER A 584 -10.94 15.30 16.14
C SER A 584 -11.42 14.37 15.01
N ILE A 585 -12.03 14.92 13.95
CA ILE A 585 -12.50 14.17 12.78
C ILE A 585 -11.37 14.10 11.75
N ASN A 586 -10.78 12.93 11.50
CA ASN A 586 -9.68 12.80 10.52
C ASN A 586 -10.10 12.01 9.28
N SER A 587 -9.56 12.40 8.12
CA SER A 587 -9.56 11.54 6.92
C SER A 587 -8.85 10.23 7.26
N THR A 588 -9.43 9.12 6.81
CA THR A 588 -8.84 7.79 6.93
C THR A 588 -7.94 7.46 5.74
N ILE A 589 -7.90 8.30 4.71
CA ILE A 589 -7.05 8.09 3.53
C ILE A 589 -5.71 8.81 3.65
N ASP A 590 -4.64 8.07 3.31
CA ASP A 590 -3.33 8.60 2.94
C ASP A 590 -3.14 8.50 1.40
N ILE A 591 -3.32 9.62 0.70
CA ILE A 591 -3.19 9.69 -0.76
C ILE A 591 -1.77 9.35 -1.22
N ALA A 592 -0.74 9.73 -0.46
CA ALA A 592 0.65 9.46 -0.82
C ALA A 592 0.93 7.95 -0.74
N GLN A 593 0.38 7.25 0.24
CA GLN A 593 0.52 5.81 0.38
C GLN A 593 -0.25 5.05 -0.71
N ILE A 594 -1.51 5.42 -0.96
CA ILE A 594 -2.38 4.82 -1.99
C ILE A 594 -1.73 4.85 -3.36
N PHE A 595 -1.14 5.99 -3.71
CA PHE A 595 -0.53 6.26 -5.01
C PHE A 595 1.00 6.17 -4.98
N SER A 596 1.57 5.48 -4.00
CA SER A 596 3.03 5.33 -3.83
C SER A 596 3.73 4.77 -5.08
N SER A 597 3.06 3.92 -5.85
CA SER A 597 3.58 3.38 -7.11
C SER A 597 3.78 4.45 -8.19
N ILE A 598 2.91 5.46 -8.23
CA ILE A 598 2.94 6.52 -9.24
C ILE A 598 3.62 7.80 -8.74
N THR A 599 3.84 7.95 -7.43
CA THR A 599 4.71 9.00 -6.86
C THR A 599 6.19 8.60 -6.88
N ASN A 600 6.52 7.35 -7.27
CA ASN A 600 7.89 6.92 -7.50
C ASN A 600 8.43 7.52 -8.80
N ASN A 601 9.30 8.53 -8.67
CA ASN A 601 9.88 9.24 -9.80
C ASN A 601 10.63 8.32 -10.78
N ASP A 602 11.31 7.26 -10.33
CA ASP A 602 12.05 6.38 -11.25
C ASP A 602 11.11 5.54 -12.13
N PHE A 603 9.99 5.07 -11.58
CA PHE A 603 8.94 4.38 -12.35
C PHE A 603 8.31 5.31 -13.38
N ILE A 604 7.97 6.53 -12.96
CA ILE A 604 7.41 7.53 -13.87
C ILE A 604 8.43 7.95 -14.93
N GLN A 605 9.71 8.12 -14.58
CA GLN A 605 10.76 8.43 -15.54
C GLN A 605 10.88 7.36 -16.61
N ALA A 606 10.95 6.09 -16.20
CA ALA A 606 10.99 4.98 -17.15
C ALA A 606 9.76 4.96 -18.06
N LEU A 607 8.58 5.29 -17.53
CA LEU A 607 7.35 5.39 -18.32
C LEU A 607 7.43 6.53 -19.34
N VAL A 608 7.72 7.75 -18.91
CA VAL A 608 7.71 8.94 -19.79
C VAL A 608 8.85 8.92 -20.80
N ILE A 609 9.98 8.26 -20.51
CA ILE A 609 11.05 8.06 -21.50
C ILE A 609 10.53 7.35 -22.77
N THR A 610 9.49 6.53 -22.65
CA THR A 610 8.88 5.85 -23.79
C THR A 610 7.88 6.69 -24.58
N ASP A 611 7.55 7.91 -24.12
CA ASP A 611 6.68 8.87 -24.81
C ASP A 611 7.38 9.45 -26.04
N ASP A 612 6.70 9.44 -27.18
CA ASP A 612 7.25 9.91 -28.46
C ASP A 612 7.54 11.42 -28.45
N SER A 613 6.75 12.21 -27.74
CA SER A 613 6.97 13.66 -27.61
C SER A 613 8.29 13.96 -26.88
N PHE A 614 8.60 13.16 -25.86
CA PHE A 614 9.86 13.26 -25.15
C PHE A 614 11.02 12.74 -26.01
N LYS A 615 10.88 11.60 -26.69
CA LYS A 615 11.92 11.08 -27.60
C LYS A 615 12.31 12.10 -28.67
N GLN A 616 11.34 12.80 -29.26
CA GLN A 616 11.60 13.85 -30.23
C GLN A 616 12.41 15.01 -29.63
N THR A 617 12.13 15.39 -28.39
CA THR A 617 12.88 16.42 -27.67
C THR A 617 14.31 15.94 -27.39
N LEU A 618 14.45 14.72 -26.88
CA LEU A 618 15.73 14.12 -26.58
C LEU A 618 16.63 14.02 -27.83
N VAL A 619 16.06 13.69 -28.99
CA VAL A 619 16.79 13.69 -30.29
C VAL A 619 17.28 15.08 -30.69
N LYS A 620 16.50 16.13 -30.42
CA LYS A 620 16.91 17.51 -30.68
C LYS A 620 18.05 17.92 -29.75
N ASP A 621 17.98 17.56 -28.47
CA ASP A 621 19.00 17.87 -27.46
C ASP A 621 20.35 17.19 -27.72
N LEU A 622 20.36 16.08 -28.47
CA LEU A 622 21.60 15.41 -28.89
C LEU A 622 22.38 16.17 -29.98
N GLY A 623 21.80 17.21 -30.59
CA GLY A 623 22.49 18.09 -31.53
C GLY A 623 22.95 17.40 -32.83
N ASN A 624 24.16 17.75 -33.29
CA ASN A 624 24.72 17.36 -34.59
C ASN A 624 25.51 16.03 -34.56
N ILE A 625 25.03 15.02 -33.82
CA ILE A 625 25.56 13.66 -33.95
C ILE A 625 24.86 12.91 -35.10
N SER A 626 25.48 11.84 -35.61
CA SER A 626 24.93 11.06 -36.73
C SER A 626 23.58 10.42 -36.39
N GLU A 627 22.72 10.24 -37.40
CA GLU A 627 21.39 9.64 -37.22
C GLU A 627 21.47 8.21 -36.65
N SER A 628 22.50 7.45 -37.02
CA SER A 628 22.77 6.13 -36.43
C SER A 628 23.05 6.25 -34.93
N ALA A 629 23.87 7.21 -34.49
CA ALA A 629 24.20 7.39 -33.08
C ALA A 629 22.98 7.87 -32.26
N LYS A 630 22.11 8.70 -32.86
CA LYS A 630 20.83 9.09 -32.24
C LYS A 630 19.92 7.89 -32.03
N ASN A 631 19.80 7.03 -33.04
CA ASN A 631 19.00 5.81 -32.96
C ASN A 631 19.57 4.82 -31.95
N ASP A 632 20.89 4.62 -31.91
CA ASP A 632 21.54 3.75 -30.93
C ASP A 632 21.33 4.26 -29.50
N PHE A 633 21.44 5.57 -29.28
CA PHE A 633 21.13 6.21 -28.01
C PHE A 633 19.67 6.00 -27.60
N LEU A 634 18.71 6.29 -28.50
CA LEU A 634 17.29 6.12 -28.22
C LEU A 634 16.92 4.66 -27.94
N ASN A 635 17.47 3.72 -28.71
CA ASN A 635 17.24 2.29 -28.51
C ASN A 635 17.77 1.85 -27.16
N SER A 636 18.98 2.28 -26.81
CA SER A 636 19.61 2.05 -25.50
C SER A 636 18.75 2.56 -24.36
N VAL A 637 18.31 3.82 -24.41
CA VAL A 637 17.47 4.46 -23.40
C VAL A 637 16.10 3.80 -23.28
N THR A 638 15.43 3.54 -24.41
CA THR A 638 14.11 2.90 -24.44
C THR A 638 14.17 1.48 -23.90
N GLN A 639 15.21 0.73 -24.26
CA GLN A 639 15.40 -0.63 -23.77
C GLN A 639 15.63 -0.65 -22.26
N SER A 640 16.47 0.25 -21.72
CA SER A 640 16.68 0.39 -20.28
C SER A 640 15.39 0.72 -19.55
N SER A 641 14.61 1.69 -20.04
CA SER A 641 13.31 2.04 -19.45
C SER A 641 12.31 0.89 -19.47
N ASN A 642 12.21 0.16 -20.58
CA ASN A 642 11.34 -1.02 -20.67
C ASN A 642 11.78 -2.13 -19.70
N ASN A 643 13.09 -2.34 -19.54
CA ASN A 643 13.62 -3.28 -18.56
C ASN A 643 13.24 -2.87 -17.13
N TYR A 644 13.35 -1.58 -16.80
CA TYR A 644 12.94 -1.06 -15.50
C TYR A 644 11.46 -1.31 -15.21
N LEU A 645 10.57 -0.96 -16.14
CA LEU A 645 9.13 -1.11 -15.95
C LEU A 645 8.73 -2.57 -15.74
N ASN A 646 9.30 -3.48 -16.53
CA ASN A 646 9.08 -4.92 -16.37
C ASN A 646 9.61 -5.42 -15.02
N PHE A 647 10.76 -4.91 -14.59
CA PHE A 647 11.38 -5.31 -13.33
C PHE A 647 10.64 -4.75 -12.10
N TYR A 648 10.11 -3.53 -12.17
CA TYR A 648 9.39 -2.91 -11.05
C TYR A 648 8.23 -3.80 -10.56
N ILE A 649 7.41 -4.29 -11.49
CA ILE A 649 6.28 -5.19 -11.15
C ILE A 649 6.78 -6.55 -10.66
N LEU A 650 7.81 -7.09 -11.30
CA LEU A 650 8.45 -8.34 -10.89
C LEU A 650 8.98 -8.25 -9.44
N ASP A 651 9.66 -7.16 -9.09
CA ASP A 651 10.22 -6.93 -7.76
C ASP A 651 9.11 -6.92 -6.70
N GLN A 652 7.98 -6.25 -6.96
CA GLN A 652 6.83 -6.28 -6.06
C GLN A 652 6.29 -7.70 -5.85
N VAL A 653 6.12 -8.47 -6.92
CA VAL A 653 5.69 -9.87 -6.85
C VAL A 653 6.67 -10.71 -6.04
N LEU A 654 7.98 -10.53 -6.25
CA LEU A 654 9.01 -11.26 -5.54
C LEU A 654 9.07 -10.90 -4.05
N GLN A 655 8.87 -9.62 -3.69
CA GLN A 655 8.78 -9.17 -2.30
C GLN A 655 7.62 -9.82 -1.56
N ILE A 656 6.43 -9.85 -2.19
CA ILE A 656 5.24 -10.49 -1.62
C ILE A 656 5.47 -11.99 -1.51
N ASN A 657 5.95 -12.62 -2.59
CA ASN A 657 6.24 -14.05 -2.61
C ASN A 657 7.20 -14.45 -1.49
N SER A 658 8.30 -13.71 -1.29
CA SER A 658 9.27 -13.98 -0.23
C SER A 658 8.65 -14.05 1.17
N LYS A 659 7.73 -13.11 1.49
CA LYS A 659 6.99 -13.13 2.76
C LYS A 659 6.13 -14.39 2.90
N LEU A 660 5.47 -14.79 1.83
CA LEU A 660 4.66 -16.02 1.81
C LEU A 660 5.52 -17.28 1.91
N GLN A 661 6.69 -17.31 1.28
CA GLN A 661 7.61 -18.46 1.33
C GLN A 661 8.07 -18.80 2.75
N ASN A 662 8.33 -17.79 3.57
CA ASN A 662 8.71 -17.99 4.97
C ASN A 662 7.56 -18.64 5.75
N TYR A 663 6.33 -18.17 5.54
CA TYR A 663 5.14 -18.77 6.15
C TYR A 663 4.92 -20.22 5.68
N ILE A 664 4.97 -20.48 4.36
CA ILE A 664 4.80 -21.81 3.77
C ILE A 664 5.81 -22.79 4.36
N THR A 665 7.07 -22.36 4.50
CA THR A 665 8.14 -23.19 5.08
C THR A 665 7.77 -23.63 6.49
N GLN A 666 7.33 -22.72 7.35
CA GLN A 666 6.95 -23.04 8.73
C GLN A 666 5.75 -24.01 8.79
N VAL A 667 4.70 -23.76 8.01
CA VAL A 667 3.48 -24.58 8.08
C VAL A 667 3.64 -25.96 7.43
N THR A 668 4.55 -26.08 6.45
CA THR A 668 4.87 -27.37 5.81
C THR A 668 5.85 -28.20 6.62
N LEU A 669 6.88 -27.59 7.23
CA LEU A 669 7.81 -28.30 8.14
C LEU A 669 7.07 -28.96 9.31
N ASN A 670 6.10 -28.26 9.89
CA ASN A 670 5.33 -28.75 11.03
C ASN A 670 4.10 -29.57 10.62
N ASN A 671 3.83 -29.69 9.31
CA ASN A 671 2.59 -30.26 8.75
C ASN A 671 1.36 -29.78 9.55
N SER A 672 1.24 -28.46 9.70
CA SER A 672 0.30 -27.81 10.62
C SER A 672 -0.89 -27.16 9.91
N ASN A 673 -0.85 -27.09 8.58
CA ASN A 673 -1.91 -26.48 7.76
C ASN A 673 -2.47 -27.49 6.72
N ALA A 674 -3.79 -27.62 6.68
CA ALA A 674 -4.51 -28.59 5.86
C ALA A 674 -4.70 -28.18 4.39
N ASP A 675 -4.39 -26.94 4.03
CA ASP A 675 -4.40 -26.51 2.62
C ASP A 675 -3.18 -27.03 1.86
N PHE A 676 -2.16 -27.50 2.57
CA PHE A 676 -0.95 -28.10 2.02
C PHE A 676 -1.00 -29.63 2.15
N LYS A 677 -0.67 -30.32 1.05
CA LYS A 677 -0.52 -31.78 1.01
C LYS A 677 0.86 -32.14 0.49
N TYR A 678 1.48 -33.16 1.08
CA TYR A 678 2.75 -33.69 0.58
C TYR A 678 2.48 -34.81 -0.43
N ASP A 679 2.84 -34.60 -1.70
CA ASP A 679 2.82 -35.64 -2.72
C ASP A 679 4.10 -36.48 -2.58
N LYS A 680 3.94 -37.71 -2.06
CA LYS A 680 5.06 -38.65 -1.87
C LYS A 680 5.68 -39.10 -3.19
N THR A 681 4.90 -39.19 -4.26
CA THR A 681 5.37 -39.66 -5.56
C THR A 681 6.27 -38.62 -6.22
N LYS A 682 5.93 -37.34 -6.05
CA LYS A 682 6.67 -36.20 -6.61
C LYS A 682 7.62 -35.54 -5.62
N GLU A 683 7.66 -36.04 -4.38
CA GLU A 683 8.46 -35.54 -3.26
C GLU A 683 8.34 -34.02 -3.04
N ARG A 684 7.12 -33.47 -3.07
CA ARG A 684 6.90 -32.02 -2.97
C ARG A 684 5.59 -31.67 -2.27
N TRP A 685 5.53 -30.47 -1.70
CA TRP A 685 4.29 -29.90 -1.19
C TRP A 685 3.47 -29.32 -2.32
N GLU A 686 2.17 -29.57 -2.32
CA GLU A 686 1.20 -29.02 -3.25
C GLU A 686 0.06 -28.34 -2.48
N LEU A 687 -0.60 -27.38 -3.11
CA LEU A 687 -1.87 -26.86 -2.61
C LEU A 687 -2.98 -27.88 -2.90
N THR A 688 -3.86 -28.10 -1.94
CA THR A 688 -5.00 -29.02 -2.11
C THR A 688 -5.90 -28.64 -3.30
N LYS A 689 -6.12 -27.33 -3.51
CA LYS A 689 -6.95 -26.77 -4.59
C LYS A 689 -6.25 -26.74 -5.96
N VAL A 690 -4.93 -26.72 -5.98
CA VAL A 690 -4.11 -26.70 -7.20
C VAL A 690 -3.22 -27.95 -7.21
N PRO A 691 -3.82 -29.14 -7.41
CA PRO A 691 -3.06 -30.37 -7.48
C PRO A 691 -2.07 -30.32 -8.65
N ASP A 692 -1.03 -31.15 -8.58
CA ASP A 692 -0.04 -31.32 -9.65
C ASP A 692 0.91 -30.12 -9.86
N LYS A 693 0.90 -29.18 -8.92
CA LYS A 693 1.82 -28.05 -8.90
C LYS A 693 2.45 -27.90 -7.52
N GLU A 694 3.76 -27.64 -7.50
CA GLU A 694 4.47 -27.33 -6.26
C GLU A 694 3.87 -26.06 -5.64
N ALA A 695 3.64 -26.07 -4.33
CA ALA A 695 2.84 -25.06 -3.63
C ALA A 695 3.42 -23.65 -3.76
N ARG A 696 4.75 -23.52 -3.67
CA ARG A 696 5.45 -22.24 -3.80
C ARG A 696 5.31 -21.70 -5.22
N GLN A 697 5.39 -22.58 -6.23
CA GLN A 697 5.19 -22.24 -7.62
C GLN A 697 3.73 -21.86 -7.92
N ALA A 698 2.75 -22.56 -7.35
CA ALA A 698 1.34 -22.21 -7.51
C ALA A 698 1.03 -20.80 -6.99
N ILE A 699 1.60 -20.42 -5.84
CA ILE A 699 1.46 -19.07 -5.25
C ILE A 699 2.16 -18.03 -6.12
N LEU A 700 3.37 -18.31 -6.61
CA LEU A 700 4.08 -17.39 -7.50
C LEU A 700 3.30 -17.13 -8.80
N ASP A 701 2.76 -18.17 -9.43
CA ASP A 701 2.00 -18.02 -10.68
C ASP A 701 0.67 -17.26 -10.47
N ASP A 702 0.04 -17.38 -9.31
CA ASP A 702 -1.13 -16.57 -8.95
C ASP A 702 -0.76 -15.10 -8.78
N LEU A 703 0.34 -14.80 -8.08
CA LEU A 703 0.85 -13.43 -7.96
C LEU A 703 1.23 -12.85 -9.32
N GLU A 704 1.92 -13.60 -10.19
CA GLU A 704 2.23 -13.18 -11.56
C GLU A 704 0.97 -12.80 -12.34
N THR A 705 -0.08 -13.59 -12.20
CA THR A 705 -1.35 -13.39 -12.90
C THR A 705 -2.07 -12.15 -12.36
N ARG A 706 -2.16 -12.00 -11.04
CA ARG A 706 -2.82 -10.84 -10.38
C ARG A 706 -2.14 -9.53 -10.74
N PHE A 707 -0.81 -9.50 -10.71
CA PHE A 707 -0.03 -8.31 -11.03
C PHE A 707 0.28 -8.14 -12.52
N SER A 708 -0.28 -9.00 -13.37
CA SER A 708 -0.14 -8.95 -14.84
C SER A 708 1.32 -8.82 -15.29
N VAL A 709 2.22 -9.61 -14.69
CA VAL A 709 3.64 -9.55 -15.03
C VAL A 709 3.79 -9.91 -16.51
N ARG A 710 4.21 -8.93 -17.32
CA ARG A 710 4.42 -9.13 -18.76
C ARG A 710 5.56 -10.14 -18.93
N LYS A 711 5.23 -11.35 -19.38
CA LYS A 711 6.23 -12.32 -19.84
C LYS A 711 6.91 -11.68 -21.04
N GLY A 712 8.19 -11.29 -20.85
CA GLY A 712 8.90 -10.42 -21.78
C GLY A 712 8.61 -10.77 -23.24
N GLN A 713 8.18 -9.77 -24.02
CA GLN A 713 8.10 -9.92 -25.47
C GLN A 713 9.48 -10.34 -25.97
N LYS A 714 9.51 -11.43 -26.71
CA LYS A 714 10.73 -12.05 -27.25
C LYS A 714 11.46 -11.15 -28.24
#